data_AF-A0A6M0A7N0-F1
#
_entry.id   AF-A0A6M0A7N0-F1
#
_cell.length_a   1.000
_cell.length_b   1.000
_cell.length_c   1.000
_cell.angle_alpha   90.00
_cell.angle_beta   90.00
_cell.angle_gamma   90.00
#
_symmetry.space_group_name_H-M   'P 1'
#
loop_
_entity.id
_entity.type
_entity.pdbx_description
1 polymer ?
#
loop_
_entity_poly.entity_id
_entity_poly.type
_entity_poly.pdbx_seq_one_letter_code
_entity_poly.pdbx_strand_id
1 'polypeptide(L)'
;MKTAIRNINTQILEDNLQKSWQSLRDLNDACKIKCDLKAGTLLVICEHPANLIIDREKTISELKGIVQKQPLESIEKVGICLNTIGHIYPYAYHSFFTKSRQEESTLTFLPRWVDGDIGDGVKITPELLDSLDNPFDLNDLEQISIRLESELNTNVEKEDIPEDNSQNSEIKITSKLLDDLDNPFDVTGLDISPKKSRIKAKHYNYVEQKSTVNLGTFSKVEFLSATLSLTILIGCFYAITQPCVIGKCMIVPTARELNQQSLETIKNFQNSLAPKQAKEKLEKAVQDLNKVPFWSIHYLESQHLKSTYKAEIQHLENLQKALTKGQQAAQNSKSLPLKVEDWIEIQSLWQNAIVLLEKVPGDSSAYPFAKNKLQQYRKYLVAIKSRLTTEEAADQKLIAAKKSAQLANTREVVAQFPESWKNVYSSWEDALDKISSIPPQTTAYLEAKNLLPQYEQKLQLAEERRIIEQIGEEYYNQAISYAKQAEIFETKDNWQEAVKYWQNALNSAEEVPTTSSYFSKAKPLIKSYDTILKIAQANQRFLDTIAKARQDLNKTCKGTPKICEYSVTKDLITVRLTSEYVNKIKKTAKELQGNKDKKSLTQLEKHLKTLQIALKAISNNAKIPLEVYNPQGLKVAAHIPNS
;
A
#
# COMPACT_ATOMS: atom_id res chain seq x y z
N MET A 1 5.98 14.10 46.33
CA MET A 1 7.36 14.56 46.08
C MET A 1 7.59 14.46 44.57
N LYS A 2 7.74 15.59 43.86
CA LYS A 2 8.11 15.58 42.43
C LYS A 2 9.59 15.24 42.31
N THR A 3 9.94 14.11 41.71
CA THR A 3 11.34 13.75 41.45
C THR A 3 11.78 14.44 40.16
N ALA A 4 12.70 15.39 40.28
CA ALA A 4 13.31 16.08 39.15
C ALA A 4 14.18 15.10 38.34
N ILE A 5 13.82 14.87 37.08
CA ILE A 5 14.65 14.17 36.10
C ILE A 5 15.87 15.08 35.83
N ARG A 6 17.09 14.59 36.07
CA ARG A 6 18.32 15.26 35.61
C ARG A 6 18.27 15.36 34.08
N ASN A 7 18.17 16.58 33.57
CA ASN A 7 18.13 16.85 32.13
C ASN A 7 19.45 16.40 31.48
N ILE A 8 19.39 15.43 30.56
CA ILE A 8 20.49 15.12 29.66
C ILE A 8 20.58 16.24 28.63
N ASN A 9 21.78 16.81 28.45
CA ASN A 9 22.02 17.78 27.40
C ASN A 9 22.22 17.05 26.06
N THR A 10 21.18 17.04 25.24
CA THR A 10 21.14 16.36 23.94
C THR A 10 22.16 16.90 22.95
N GLN A 11 22.53 18.18 23.03
CA GLN A 11 23.57 18.78 22.16
C GLN A 11 24.96 18.23 22.45
N ILE A 12 25.32 18.04 23.72
CA ILE A 12 26.61 17.45 24.10
C ILE A 12 26.68 15.99 23.67
N LEU A 13 25.56 15.27 23.80
CA LEU A 13 25.47 13.87 23.39
C LEU A 13 25.58 13.72 21.87
N GLU A 14 24.91 14.60 21.12
CA GLU A 14 25.00 14.68 19.66
C GLU A 14 26.45 14.85 19.19
N ASP A 15 27.17 15.82 19.76
CA ASP A 15 28.57 16.11 19.44
C ASP A 15 29.51 14.92 19.73
N ASN A 16 29.30 14.25 20.87
CA ASN A 16 30.09 13.08 21.26
C ASN A 16 29.83 11.87 20.37
N LEU A 17 28.56 11.64 20.01
CA LEU A 17 28.18 10.57 19.09
C LEU A 17 28.66 10.84 17.67
N GLN A 18 28.60 12.08 17.20
CA GLN A 18 29.14 12.48 15.89
C GLN A 18 30.66 12.22 15.81
N LYS A 19 31.43 12.61 16.84
CA LYS A 19 32.89 12.34 16.88
C LYS A 19 33.20 10.85 16.92
N SER A 20 32.46 10.10 17.72
CA SER A 20 32.64 8.65 17.84
C SER A 20 32.31 7.93 16.52
N TRP A 21 31.26 8.39 15.82
CA TRP A 21 30.90 7.92 14.49
C TRP A 21 31.99 8.18 13.44
N GLN A 22 32.51 9.41 13.40
CA GLN A 22 33.59 9.80 12.49
C GLN A 22 34.89 9.03 12.75
N SER A 23 35.20 8.68 14.01
CA SER A 23 36.38 7.85 14.33
C SER A 23 36.25 6.38 13.91
N LEU A 24 35.03 5.90 13.65
CA LEU A 24 34.76 4.51 13.26
C LEU A 24 34.81 4.30 11.73
N ARG A 25 34.64 5.37 10.96
CA ARG A 25 34.65 5.40 9.49
C ARG A 25 35.81 6.31 9.06
N ASP A 26 36.98 5.72 8.83
CA ASP A 26 38.22 6.45 8.46
C ASP A 26 38.10 7.33 7.19
N LEU A 27 36.96 7.40 6.49
CA LEU A 27 36.66 8.41 5.46
C LEU A 27 35.14 8.68 5.36
N ASN A 28 34.79 9.98 5.36
CA ASN A 28 33.54 10.67 4.98
C ASN A 28 32.26 10.57 5.87
N ASP A 29 31.63 11.75 6.00
CA ASP A 29 30.34 12.08 6.66
C ASP A 29 29.14 11.35 6.04
N ALA A 30 29.08 10.02 6.18
CA ALA A 30 27.94 9.24 5.72
C ALA A 30 26.65 9.57 6.48
N CYS A 31 26.76 10.08 7.71
CA CYS A 31 25.62 10.54 8.51
C CYS A 31 25.96 11.75 9.37
N LYS A 32 25.01 12.66 9.44
CA LYS A 32 24.90 13.68 10.49
C LYS A 32 24.03 13.14 11.61
N ILE A 33 24.61 12.96 12.79
CA ILE A 33 23.92 12.49 13.98
C ILE A 33 23.15 13.65 14.60
N LYS A 34 21.90 13.41 14.96
CA LYS A 34 21.07 14.29 15.80
C LYS A 34 20.53 13.53 16.99
N CYS A 35 20.40 14.19 18.13
CA CYS A 35 19.81 13.59 19.32
C CYS A 35 18.57 14.35 19.78
N ASP A 36 17.50 13.62 20.02
CA ASP A 36 16.27 14.18 20.57
C ASP A 36 15.75 13.31 21.72
N LEU A 37 15.13 13.94 22.72
CA LEU A 37 14.59 13.24 23.89
C LEU A 37 13.07 13.41 23.92
N LYS A 38 12.34 12.34 23.59
CA LYS A 38 10.87 12.33 23.55
C LYS A 38 10.32 11.29 24.51
N ALA A 39 9.44 11.72 25.42
CA ALA A 39 8.74 10.84 26.36
C ALA A 39 9.66 9.83 27.11
N GLY A 40 10.84 10.28 27.54
CA GLY A 40 11.82 9.43 28.24
C GLY A 40 12.62 8.46 27.36
N THR A 41 12.40 8.48 26.04
CA THR A 41 13.20 7.75 25.05
C THR A 41 14.17 8.70 24.36
N LEU A 42 15.45 8.33 24.31
CA LEU A 42 16.45 9.05 23.52
C LEU A 42 16.43 8.54 22.08
N LEU A 43 16.15 9.42 21.13
CA LEU A 43 16.26 9.17 19.70
C LEU A 43 17.63 9.64 19.21
N VAL A 44 18.35 8.73 18.56
CA VAL A 44 19.63 8.98 17.88
C VAL A 44 19.39 8.85 16.38
N ILE A 45 19.42 9.95 15.66
CA ILE A 45 19.03 10.04 14.26
C ILE A 45 20.27 10.21 13.38
N CYS A 46 20.45 9.31 12.43
CA CYS A 46 21.51 9.31 11.41
C CYS A 46 20.91 9.91 10.13
N GLU A 47 21.14 11.20 9.86
CA GLU A 47 20.68 11.86 8.63
C GLU A 47 21.72 11.76 7.53
N HIS A 48 21.33 11.28 6.34
CA HIS A 48 22.22 11.16 5.19
C HIS A 48 21.57 11.63 3.88
N PRO A 49 22.34 12.02 2.85
CA PRO A 49 21.77 12.43 1.58
C PRO A 49 21.19 11.22 0.81
N ALA A 50 20.14 11.44 0.02
CA ALA A 50 19.40 10.38 -0.67
C ALA A 50 20.20 9.63 -1.74
N ASN A 51 21.30 10.21 -2.24
CA ASN A 51 22.22 9.57 -3.19
C ASN A 51 23.20 8.59 -2.52
N LEU A 52 23.23 8.53 -1.18
CA LEU A 52 24.10 7.64 -0.43
C LEU A 52 23.35 6.38 -0.02
N ILE A 53 23.81 5.22 -0.52
CA ILE A 53 23.27 3.92 -0.15
C ILE A 53 23.96 3.45 1.12
N ILE A 54 23.20 3.39 2.22
CA ILE A 54 23.67 2.93 3.52
C ILE A 54 23.20 1.50 3.78
N ASP A 55 24.10 0.64 4.24
CA ASP A 55 23.76 -0.68 4.78
C ASP A 55 23.05 -0.51 6.13
N ARG A 56 21.76 -0.81 6.16
CA ARG A 56 20.86 -0.50 7.29
C ARG A 56 21.23 -1.26 8.55
N GLU A 57 21.41 -2.57 8.44
CA GLU A 57 21.68 -3.44 9.59
C GLU A 57 23.06 -3.16 10.17
N LYS A 58 24.06 -3.01 9.29
CA LYS A 58 25.42 -2.69 9.70
C LYS A 58 25.50 -1.34 10.41
N THR A 59 24.87 -0.31 9.83
CA THR A 59 24.90 1.06 10.38
C THR A 59 24.17 1.14 11.72
N ILE A 60 23.00 0.50 11.85
CA ILE A 60 22.28 0.44 13.12
C ILE A 60 23.10 -0.29 14.20
N SER A 61 23.77 -1.39 13.84
CA SER A 61 24.62 -2.15 14.76
C SER A 61 25.82 -1.33 15.24
N GLU A 62 26.49 -0.63 14.32
CA GLU A 62 27.62 0.26 14.63
C GLU A 62 27.18 1.42 15.53
N LEU A 63 26.06 2.10 15.21
CA LEU A 63 25.51 3.17 16.04
C LEU A 63 25.10 2.67 17.42
N LYS A 64 24.48 1.49 17.51
CA LYS A 64 24.13 0.87 18.79
C LYS A 64 25.36 0.67 19.67
N GLY A 65 26.45 0.15 19.09
CA GLY A 65 27.70 -0.03 19.82
C GLY A 65 28.33 1.26 20.33
N ILE A 66 28.15 2.38 19.61
CA ILE A 66 28.65 3.69 20.02
C ILE A 66 27.74 4.31 21.09
N VAL A 67 26.42 4.22 20.94
CA VAL A 67 25.45 4.78 21.88
C VAL A 67 25.50 4.06 23.23
N GLN A 68 25.72 2.75 23.24
CA GLN A 68 25.89 1.97 24.48
C GLN A 68 27.13 2.34 25.29
N LYS A 69 28.13 2.99 24.69
CA LYS A 69 29.34 3.48 25.38
C LYS A 69 29.14 4.85 26.03
N GLN A 70 28.01 5.50 25.81
CA GLN A 70 27.70 6.80 26.42
C GLN A 70 27.10 6.63 27.83
N PRO A 71 27.32 7.58 28.75
CA PRO A 71 26.73 7.56 30.08
C PRO A 71 25.23 7.91 30.02
N LEU A 72 24.37 6.89 29.85
CA LEU A 72 22.91 7.02 29.69
C LEU A 72 22.12 6.65 30.95
N GLU A 73 22.63 6.96 32.15
CA GLU A 73 22.13 6.44 33.44
C GLU A 73 20.66 6.75 33.75
N SER A 74 20.10 7.82 33.16
CA SER A 74 18.72 8.28 33.34
C SER A 74 17.79 8.03 32.15
N ILE A 75 18.28 7.42 31.06
CA ILE A 75 17.45 7.04 29.90
C ILE A 75 17.16 5.56 29.98
N GLU A 76 15.88 5.18 29.99
CA GLU A 76 15.47 3.78 30.05
C GLU A 76 15.52 3.11 28.67
N LYS A 77 15.16 3.87 27.63
CA LYS A 77 15.00 3.38 26.25
C LYS A 77 15.71 4.29 25.26
N VAL A 78 16.38 3.70 24.27
CA VAL A 78 17.04 4.39 23.16
C VAL A 78 16.46 3.88 21.85
N GLY A 79 16.16 4.79 20.93
CA GLY A 79 15.82 4.51 19.54
C GLY A 79 16.92 5.02 18.61
N ILE A 80 17.32 4.22 17.62
CA ILE A 80 18.23 4.58 16.54
C ILE A 80 17.42 4.68 15.26
N CYS A 81 17.52 5.82 14.60
CA CYS A 81 16.77 6.18 13.41
C CYS A 81 17.74 6.41 12.25
N LEU A 82 17.49 5.83 11.07
CA LEU A 82 18.17 6.21 9.84
C LEU A 82 17.23 7.06 9.00
N ASN A 83 17.67 8.25 8.61
CA ASN A 83 16.84 9.22 7.92
C ASN A 83 17.54 9.81 6.69
N THR A 84 16.80 10.09 5.64
CA THR A 84 17.30 10.86 4.49
C THR A 84 17.09 12.35 4.74
N ILE A 85 18.08 13.18 4.40
CA ILE A 85 17.98 14.64 4.57
C ILE A 85 16.75 15.15 3.82
N GLY A 86 15.87 15.87 4.53
CA GLY A 86 14.61 16.39 3.99
C GLY A 86 13.39 15.49 4.21
N HIS A 87 13.58 14.26 4.71
CA HIS A 87 12.48 13.38 5.12
C HIS A 87 12.18 13.53 6.61
N ILE A 88 10.88 13.57 6.95
CA ILE A 88 10.41 13.79 8.33
C ILE A 88 10.52 12.51 9.17
N TYR A 89 10.31 11.33 8.55
CA TYR A 89 10.37 10.03 9.23
C TYR A 89 11.57 9.20 8.79
N PRO A 90 12.22 8.48 9.72
CA PRO A 90 13.31 7.59 9.38
C PRO A 90 12.81 6.38 8.59
N TYR A 91 13.56 5.99 7.55
CA TYR A 91 13.25 4.80 6.75
C TYR A 91 13.70 3.49 7.43
N ALA A 92 14.43 3.58 8.53
CA ALA A 92 14.77 2.45 9.38
C ALA A 92 14.84 2.88 10.85
N TYR A 93 14.30 2.03 11.74
CA TYR A 93 14.27 2.28 13.18
C TYR A 93 14.61 1.02 13.96
N HIS A 94 15.41 1.15 15.01
CA HIS A 94 15.69 0.09 15.96
C HIS A 94 15.73 0.65 17.37
N SER A 95 15.10 -0.02 18.33
CA SER A 95 15.14 0.42 19.73
C SER A 95 15.65 -0.64 20.68
N PHE A 96 16.24 -0.20 21.78
CA PHE A 96 16.76 -1.05 22.84
C PHE A 96 16.70 -0.35 24.20
N PHE A 97 16.69 -1.13 25.28
CA PHE A 97 16.77 -0.61 26.64
C PHE A 97 18.23 -0.49 27.08
N THR A 98 18.57 0.57 27.83
CA THR A 98 19.95 0.86 28.27
C THR A 98 20.41 -0.04 29.41
N LYS A 99 19.47 -0.50 30.25
CA LYS A 99 19.72 -1.45 31.32
C LYS A 99 19.34 -2.85 30.84
N SER A 100 20.30 -3.78 30.83
CA SER A 100 19.93 -5.20 30.78
C SER A 100 19.19 -5.49 32.09
N ARG A 101 17.96 -5.99 32.01
CA ARG A 101 17.23 -6.51 33.17
C ARG A 101 17.91 -7.81 33.60
N GLN A 102 19.07 -7.70 34.24
CA GLN A 102 19.64 -8.83 34.99
C GLN A 102 18.75 -9.04 36.22
N GLU A 103 18.35 -10.29 36.38
CA GLU A 103 17.78 -10.84 37.60
C GLU A 103 18.68 -10.49 38.78
N GLU A 104 18.22 -9.61 39.68
CA GLU A 104 18.71 -9.55 41.04
C GLU A 104 17.54 -9.29 41.98
N SER A 105 17.04 -10.42 42.47
CA SER A 105 16.76 -10.71 43.88
C SER A 105 16.51 -9.54 44.84
N THR A 106 15.35 -9.67 45.49
CA THR A 106 15.01 -9.15 46.83
C THR A 106 15.05 -7.64 47.03
N LEU A 107 13.87 -7.04 47.21
CA LEU A 107 13.58 -6.24 48.41
C LEU A 107 12.07 -6.02 48.57
N THR A 108 11.59 -6.55 49.68
CA THR A 108 10.46 -6.11 50.49
C THR A 108 10.06 -4.65 50.30
N PHE A 109 8.82 -4.38 49.88
CA PHE A 109 8.10 -3.19 50.30
C PHE A 109 6.59 -3.48 50.30
N LEU A 110 6.06 -3.76 51.49
CA LEU A 110 4.66 -3.53 51.84
C LEU A 110 4.49 -2.02 52.07
N PRO A 111 3.51 -1.33 51.46
CA PRO A 111 3.03 -0.07 52.00
C PRO A 111 1.87 -0.34 52.96
N ARG A 112 2.10 0.06 54.20
CA ARG A 112 1.09 0.32 55.22
C ARG A 112 0.17 1.45 54.73
N TRP A 113 -1.13 1.20 54.83
CA TRP A 113 -2.24 2.13 54.59
C TRP A 113 -2.01 3.51 55.22
N VAL A 114 -2.35 4.56 54.49
CA VAL A 114 -2.65 5.89 55.03
C VAL A 114 -4.09 6.20 54.67
N ASP A 115 -4.91 6.35 55.70
CA ASP A 115 -6.25 6.94 55.62
C ASP A 115 -6.14 8.36 55.06
N GLY A 116 -6.86 8.61 53.97
CA GLY A 116 -6.91 9.92 53.32
C GLY A 116 -8.07 9.95 52.33
N ASP A 117 -9.11 10.68 52.71
CA ASP A 117 -10.36 10.86 51.99
C ASP A 117 -10.16 11.44 50.57
N ILE A 118 -11.10 11.11 49.69
CA ILE A 118 -11.05 11.20 48.23
C ILE A 118 -11.14 12.65 47.71
N GLY A 119 -10.40 12.98 46.64
CA GLY A 119 -10.61 14.21 45.87
C GLY A 119 -10.03 14.15 44.45
N ASP A 120 -10.93 14.12 43.47
CA ASP A 120 -10.79 14.28 42.01
C ASP A 120 -9.88 13.32 41.24
N GLY A 121 -10.56 12.50 40.42
CA GLY A 121 -9.99 11.40 39.67
C GLY A 121 -9.25 11.82 38.42
N VAL A 122 -8.12 11.14 38.19
CA VAL A 122 -7.67 10.86 36.83
C VAL A 122 -8.38 9.58 36.40
N LYS A 123 -9.41 9.71 35.56
CA LYS A 123 -9.89 8.57 34.78
C LYS A 123 -8.76 8.19 33.82
N ILE A 124 -8.11 7.08 34.10
CA ILE A 124 -7.27 6.40 33.11
C ILE A 124 -8.23 5.92 32.01
N THR A 125 -8.29 6.64 30.90
CA THR A 125 -8.94 6.21 29.68
C THR A 125 -7.93 5.43 28.82
N PRO A 126 -8.37 4.46 27.99
CA PRO A 126 -7.50 3.78 27.03
C PRO A 126 -6.69 4.74 26.15
N GLU A 127 -7.26 5.88 25.75
CA GLU A 127 -6.55 6.94 25.00
C GLU A 127 -5.37 7.57 25.75
N LEU A 128 -5.40 7.62 27.09
CA LEU A 128 -4.28 8.11 27.90
C LEU A 128 -3.13 7.10 27.94
N LEU A 129 -3.45 5.80 27.85
CA LEU A 129 -2.47 4.70 27.78
C LEU A 129 -1.88 4.55 26.37
N ASP A 130 -2.66 4.80 25.32
CA ASP A 130 -2.20 4.82 23.92
C ASP A 130 -1.23 5.98 23.63
N SER A 131 -1.41 7.12 24.30
CA SER A 131 -0.54 8.30 24.15
C SER A 131 0.87 8.14 24.75
N LEU A 132 1.07 7.13 25.60
CA LEU A 132 2.34 6.91 26.31
C LEU A 132 3.32 6.01 25.53
N ASP A 133 2.83 5.26 24.53
CA ASP A 133 3.62 4.25 23.80
C ASP A 133 3.89 4.61 22.31
N ASN A 134 3.28 5.66 21.75
CA ASN A 134 3.54 6.13 20.38
C ASN A 134 4.44 7.39 20.36
N PRO A 135 5.71 7.31 19.92
CA PRO A 135 6.64 8.46 19.92
C PRO A 135 6.38 9.49 18.80
N PHE A 136 5.35 9.30 17.96
CA PHE A 136 4.99 10.21 16.88
C PHE A 136 3.54 10.70 17.06
N ASP A 137 3.36 12.02 17.02
CA ASP A 137 2.08 12.71 17.16
C ASP A 137 1.16 12.36 15.99
N LEU A 138 -0.10 12.00 16.28
CA LEU A 138 -1.15 11.72 15.29
C LEU A 138 -1.40 12.92 14.37
N ASN A 139 -1.15 14.14 14.86
CA ASN A 139 -1.33 15.37 14.10
C ASN A 139 -0.27 15.54 12.98
N ASP A 140 0.94 15.00 13.16
CA ASP A 140 1.99 14.98 12.13
C ASP A 140 1.72 13.93 11.04
N LEU A 141 0.98 12.85 11.37
CA LEU A 141 0.49 11.86 10.41
C LEU A 141 -0.68 12.38 9.58
N GLU A 142 -1.54 13.21 10.16
CA GLU A 142 -2.67 13.86 9.48
C GLU A 142 -2.20 15.00 8.55
N GLN A 143 -1.18 15.79 8.95
CA GLN A 143 -0.55 16.77 8.05
C GLN A 143 0.12 16.11 6.83
N ILE A 144 0.55 14.85 6.95
CA ILE A 144 1.14 14.07 5.86
C ILE A 144 0.08 13.34 5.03
N SER A 145 -1.04 12.89 5.62
CA SER A 145 -2.19 12.45 4.81
C SER A 145 -2.67 13.62 3.97
N ILE A 146 -2.83 14.81 4.56
CA ILE A 146 -3.20 16.04 3.86
C ILE A 146 -2.15 16.43 2.80
N ARG A 147 -0.84 16.26 3.05
CA ARG A 147 0.21 16.58 2.08
C ARG A 147 0.30 15.58 0.93
N LEU A 148 0.23 14.27 1.19
CA LEU A 148 0.19 13.20 0.18
C LEU A 148 -1.14 13.22 -0.60
N GLU A 149 -2.26 13.57 0.05
CA GLU A 149 -3.56 13.83 -0.60
C GLU A 149 -3.49 15.12 -1.43
N SER A 150 -2.77 16.16 -1.00
CA SER A 150 -2.55 17.38 -1.80
C SER A 150 -1.66 17.14 -3.02
N GLU A 151 -0.67 16.24 -2.91
CA GLU A 151 0.15 15.77 -4.04
C GLU A 151 -0.61 14.77 -4.94
N LEU A 152 -1.66 14.12 -4.42
CA LEU A 152 -2.63 13.33 -5.20
C LEU A 152 -3.60 14.22 -6.01
N ASN A 153 -3.85 15.46 -5.56
CA ASN A 153 -4.86 16.38 -6.09
C ASN A 153 -4.28 17.50 -6.99
N THR A 154 -2.97 17.68 -7.07
CA THR A 154 -2.32 18.75 -7.85
C THR A 154 -1.98 18.34 -9.28
N ASN A 155 -2.95 17.78 -10.00
CA ASN A 155 -2.90 17.64 -11.47
C ASN A 155 -4.30 17.62 -12.10
N VAL A 156 -5.20 18.52 -11.70
CA VAL A 156 -6.40 18.84 -12.49
C VAL A 156 -6.75 20.33 -12.31
N GLU A 157 -6.02 21.22 -12.98
CA GLU A 157 -6.61 22.48 -13.43
C GLU A 157 -7.07 22.26 -14.87
N LYS A 158 -8.38 22.05 -15.03
CA LYS A 158 -9.06 22.05 -16.32
C LYS A 158 -9.21 23.51 -16.76
N GLU A 159 -8.59 23.88 -17.87
CA GLU A 159 -9.06 25.01 -18.68
C GLU A 159 -10.38 24.58 -19.35
N ASP A 160 -11.48 25.20 -18.93
CA ASP A 160 -12.79 25.08 -19.57
C ASP A 160 -12.74 25.70 -20.98
N ILE A 161 -12.99 24.87 -22.00
CA ILE A 161 -13.38 25.32 -23.34
C ILE A 161 -14.80 24.78 -23.61
N PRO A 162 -15.75 25.61 -24.10
CA PRO A 162 -17.17 25.25 -24.10
C PRO A 162 -17.50 24.08 -25.02
N GLU A 163 -18.39 23.21 -24.54
CA GLU A 163 -19.06 22.13 -25.27
C GLU A 163 -19.81 22.67 -26.50
N ASP A 164 -19.56 22.05 -27.66
CA ASP A 164 -20.54 22.01 -28.76
C ASP A 164 -21.08 20.58 -28.88
N ASN A 165 -22.41 20.48 -28.88
CA ASN A 165 -23.20 19.27 -28.80
C ASN A 165 -23.05 18.42 -30.05
N SER A 166 -22.50 17.21 -29.93
CA SER A 166 -22.81 16.14 -30.86
C SER A 166 -22.78 14.78 -30.16
N GLN A 167 -23.93 14.11 -30.23
CA GLN A 167 -24.25 12.82 -29.61
C GLN A 167 -23.15 11.77 -29.82
N ASN A 168 -22.41 11.43 -28.77
CA ASN A 168 -21.53 10.26 -28.75
C ASN A 168 -22.28 9.07 -28.17
N SER A 169 -22.62 8.14 -29.06
CA SER A 169 -22.93 6.77 -28.67
C SER A 169 -21.63 6.10 -28.22
N GLU A 170 -21.69 5.47 -27.05
CA GLU A 170 -20.59 4.75 -26.41
C GLU A 170 -20.23 3.50 -27.23
N ILE A 171 -19.26 3.62 -28.14
CA ILE A 171 -18.79 2.47 -28.93
C ILE A 171 -17.81 1.67 -28.08
N LYS A 172 -18.27 0.53 -27.56
CA LYS A 172 -17.45 -0.47 -26.86
C LYS A 172 -16.56 -1.20 -27.88
N ILE A 173 -15.28 -0.86 -27.92
CA ILE A 173 -14.32 -1.38 -28.90
C ILE A 173 -13.67 -2.68 -28.38
N THR A 174 -14.02 -3.82 -28.98
CA THR A 174 -13.32 -5.11 -28.82
C THR A 174 -12.11 -5.20 -29.77
N SER A 175 -11.24 -6.20 -29.58
CA SER A 175 -10.11 -6.53 -30.49
C SER A 175 -10.51 -6.56 -31.97
N LYS A 176 -11.80 -6.81 -32.23
CA LYS A 176 -12.42 -6.77 -33.55
C LYS A 176 -12.31 -5.43 -34.29
N LEU A 177 -12.26 -4.27 -33.61
CA LEU A 177 -12.09 -2.97 -34.32
C LEU A 177 -10.63 -2.70 -34.73
N LEU A 178 -9.67 -3.35 -34.05
CA LEU A 178 -8.26 -3.37 -34.42
C LEU A 178 -8.02 -4.41 -35.54
N ASP A 179 -8.81 -5.49 -35.59
CA ASP A 179 -8.85 -6.43 -36.70
C ASP A 179 -9.59 -5.88 -37.93
N ASP A 180 -10.62 -5.03 -37.74
CA ASP A 180 -11.30 -4.25 -38.78
C ASP A 180 -10.49 -3.00 -39.22
N LEU A 181 -9.25 -2.85 -38.74
CA LEU A 181 -8.26 -2.02 -39.42
C LEU A 181 -7.91 -2.72 -40.74
N ASP A 182 -8.80 -2.60 -41.73
CA ASP A 182 -8.53 -2.93 -43.11
C ASP A 182 -7.18 -2.31 -43.46
N ASN A 183 -6.14 -3.14 -43.50
CA ASN A 183 -4.87 -2.76 -44.06
C ASN A 183 -5.17 -2.43 -45.52
N PRO A 184 -5.17 -1.16 -45.94
CA PRO A 184 -5.57 -0.78 -47.30
C PRO A 184 -4.49 -1.15 -48.34
N PHE A 185 -3.59 -2.07 -47.98
CA PHE A 185 -2.49 -2.62 -48.73
C PHE A 185 -2.44 -4.15 -48.63
N ASP A 186 -3.53 -4.84 -48.27
CA ASP A 186 -3.59 -6.26 -48.58
C ASP A 186 -3.56 -6.43 -50.10
N VAL A 187 -2.51 -7.09 -50.60
CA VAL A 187 -2.18 -7.21 -52.03
C VAL A 187 -2.82 -8.48 -52.63
N THR A 188 -3.83 -9.05 -51.98
CA THR A 188 -4.44 -10.34 -52.35
C THR A 188 -5.38 -10.29 -53.57
N GLY A 189 -5.51 -9.16 -54.24
CA GLY A 189 -6.43 -8.95 -55.36
C GLY A 189 -5.82 -8.71 -56.75
N LEU A 190 -4.54 -9.03 -57.00
CA LEU A 190 -3.98 -9.01 -58.35
C LEU A 190 -4.20 -10.36 -59.06
N ASP A 191 -5.46 -10.65 -59.37
CA ASP A 191 -5.79 -11.72 -60.33
C ASP A 191 -6.14 -11.09 -61.68
N ILE A 192 -5.09 -10.71 -62.43
CA ILE A 192 -5.24 -10.43 -63.86
C ILE A 192 -5.21 -11.78 -64.57
N SER A 193 -6.29 -12.53 -64.48
CA SER A 193 -6.52 -13.68 -65.34
C SER A 193 -7.19 -13.20 -66.64
N PRO A 194 -6.53 -13.31 -67.81
CA PRO A 194 -7.17 -12.94 -69.06
C PRO A 194 -8.22 -14.00 -69.41
N LYS A 195 -9.49 -13.59 -69.51
CA LYS A 195 -10.55 -14.41 -70.09
C LYS A 195 -10.12 -14.90 -71.48
N LYS A 196 -10.03 -16.23 -71.63
CA LYS A 196 -9.86 -16.93 -72.90
C LYS A 196 -10.90 -16.46 -73.92
N SER A 197 -10.45 -15.79 -74.97
CA SER A 197 -11.08 -15.85 -76.28
C SER A 197 -10.10 -16.55 -77.24
N ARG A 198 -10.58 -17.65 -77.84
CA ARG A 198 -9.82 -18.43 -78.83
C ARG A 198 -9.66 -17.61 -80.09
N ILE A 199 -8.44 -17.15 -80.39
CA ILE A 199 -8.01 -16.88 -81.76
C ILE A 199 -6.61 -17.50 -81.96
N LYS A 200 -6.48 -18.24 -83.07
CA LYS A 200 -5.39 -19.15 -83.41
C LYS A 200 -4.03 -18.43 -83.50
N ALA A 201 -3.00 -19.12 -83.01
CA ALA A 201 -1.60 -18.74 -83.13
C ALA A 201 -1.15 -18.65 -84.60
N LYS A 202 -0.45 -17.56 -84.94
CA LYS A 202 0.58 -17.55 -85.98
C LYS A 202 1.91 -17.25 -85.31
N HIS A 203 2.82 -18.21 -85.38
CA HIS A 203 4.23 -18.06 -84.99
C HIS A 203 4.92 -17.07 -85.92
N TYR A 204 5.61 -16.08 -85.35
CA TYR A 204 6.74 -15.42 -86.01
C TYR A 204 7.89 -15.28 -85.00
N ASN A 205 9.02 -15.87 -85.37
CA ASN A 205 10.26 -15.87 -84.62
C ASN A 205 10.88 -14.46 -84.60
N TYR A 206 11.26 -14.00 -83.40
CA TYR A 206 12.11 -12.83 -83.22
C TYR A 206 13.57 -13.26 -83.31
N VAL A 207 14.25 -12.83 -84.37
CA VAL A 207 15.71 -12.91 -84.52
C VAL A 207 16.29 -11.61 -83.98
N GLU A 208 17.13 -11.74 -82.96
CA GLU A 208 17.90 -10.67 -82.35
C GLU A 208 19.06 -10.30 -83.30
N GLN A 209 19.05 -9.09 -83.86
CA GLN A 209 20.17 -8.60 -84.68
C GLN A 209 20.78 -7.35 -84.05
N LYS A 210 21.82 -7.57 -83.24
CA LYS A 210 22.81 -6.55 -82.89
C LYS A 210 23.47 -6.02 -84.16
N SER A 211 23.40 -4.72 -84.38
CA SER A 211 24.25 -4.01 -85.33
C SER A 211 25.10 -2.99 -84.57
N THR A 212 26.37 -3.35 -84.40
CA THR A 212 27.46 -2.45 -84.06
C THR A 212 27.87 -1.71 -85.33
N VAL A 213 27.90 -0.38 -85.31
CA VAL A 213 28.51 0.41 -86.38
C VAL A 213 29.79 1.04 -85.86
N ASN A 214 30.89 0.65 -86.50
CA ASN A 214 32.25 1.14 -86.27
C ASN A 214 32.40 2.60 -86.68
N LEU A 215 33.12 3.35 -85.85
CA LEU A 215 33.53 4.73 -86.09
C LEU A 215 34.81 4.72 -86.94
N GLY A 216 34.68 5.00 -88.23
CA GLY A 216 35.79 5.20 -89.16
C GLY A 216 36.09 6.69 -89.36
N THR A 217 37.30 7.08 -88.99
CA THR A 217 37.93 8.38 -89.19
C THR A 217 37.94 8.84 -90.66
N PHE A 218 37.61 10.11 -90.93
CA PHE A 218 38.17 10.84 -92.08
C PHE A 218 38.42 12.33 -91.79
N SER A 219 39.71 12.65 -91.91
CA SER A 219 40.44 13.86 -92.33
C SER A 219 39.80 15.25 -92.37
N LYS A 220 40.61 16.21 -91.88
CA LYS A 220 40.58 17.66 -92.05
C LYS A 220 40.56 18.08 -93.53
N VAL A 221 39.76 19.10 -93.86
CA VAL A 221 40.07 20.15 -94.86
C VAL A 221 39.41 21.45 -94.39
N GLU A 222 40.21 22.52 -94.35
CA GLU A 222 39.80 23.92 -94.13
C GLU A 222 39.20 24.50 -95.41
N PHE A 223 38.06 25.21 -95.30
CA PHE A 223 37.73 26.32 -96.21
C PHE A 223 36.93 27.39 -95.46
N LEU A 224 37.48 28.60 -95.49
CA LEU A 224 36.89 29.86 -95.06
C LEU A 224 35.82 30.35 -96.07
N SER A 225 34.93 31.20 -95.55
CA SER A 225 34.10 32.20 -96.25
C SER A 225 32.97 31.73 -97.19
N ALA A 226 31.76 31.62 -96.61
CA ALA A 226 30.49 32.06 -97.21
C ALA A 226 29.45 32.31 -96.10
N THR A 227 29.72 33.40 -95.38
CA THR A 227 28.83 34.29 -94.64
C THR A 227 27.31 34.02 -94.67
N LEU A 228 26.80 33.67 -93.48
CA LEU A 228 25.59 34.17 -92.80
C LEU A 228 24.19 33.96 -93.38
N SER A 229 24.00 33.47 -94.60
CA SER A 229 22.64 33.25 -95.15
C SER A 229 22.14 31.80 -95.06
N LEU A 230 23.04 30.80 -94.92
CA LEU A 230 22.64 29.38 -94.89
C LEU A 230 22.31 28.86 -93.48
N THR A 231 22.88 29.44 -92.42
CA THR A 231 22.53 29.08 -91.03
C THR A 231 21.17 29.62 -90.61
N ILE A 232 20.72 30.74 -91.19
CA ILE A 232 19.36 31.25 -91.01
C ILE A 232 18.35 30.32 -91.72
N LEU A 233 18.65 29.83 -92.93
CA LEU A 233 17.76 28.91 -93.65
C LEU A 233 17.69 27.51 -93.01
N ILE A 234 18.81 26.96 -92.51
CA ILE A 234 18.80 25.69 -91.76
C ILE A 234 18.13 25.86 -90.38
N GLY A 235 18.32 27.00 -89.72
CA GLY A 235 17.61 27.36 -88.48
C GLY A 235 16.10 27.52 -88.69
N CYS A 236 15.67 28.14 -89.79
CA CYS A 236 14.27 28.25 -90.19
C CYS A 236 13.67 26.87 -90.56
N PHE A 237 14.42 25.99 -91.23
CA PHE A 237 13.95 24.64 -91.55
C PHE A 237 13.83 23.77 -90.29
N TYR A 238 14.79 23.84 -89.37
CA TYR A 238 14.73 23.11 -88.10
C TYR A 238 13.59 23.63 -87.20
N ALA A 239 13.35 24.94 -87.17
CA ALA A 239 12.22 25.55 -86.46
C ALA A 239 10.86 25.09 -87.01
N ILE A 240 10.74 24.84 -88.31
CA ILE A 240 9.51 24.36 -88.96
C ILE A 240 9.27 22.86 -88.73
N THR A 241 10.32 22.06 -88.58
CA THR A 241 10.19 20.60 -88.32
C THR A 241 9.83 20.24 -86.89
N GLN A 242 9.84 21.19 -85.95
CA GLN A 242 9.44 20.92 -84.57
C GLN A 242 7.92 20.64 -84.48
N PRO A 243 7.51 19.67 -83.64
CA PRO A 243 6.09 19.39 -83.45
C PRO A 243 5.38 20.65 -82.95
N CYS A 244 4.21 20.94 -83.54
CA CYS A 244 3.36 22.09 -83.22
C CYS A 244 3.77 23.46 -83.81
N VAL A 245 4.58 23.51 -84.88
CA VAL A 245 4.92 24.76 -85.59
C VAL A 245 4.16 24.93 -86.92
N ILE A 246 3.94 23.85 -87.68
CA ILE A 246 3.07 23.84 -88.88
C ILE A 246 2.21 22.56 -88.87
N GLY A 247 0.88 22.69 -88.84
CA GLY A 247 -0.06 21.54 -88.81
C GLY A 247 -0.73 21.27 -87.45
N LYS A 248 -1.48 20.17 -87.34
CA LYS A 248 -2.23 19.79 -86.12
C LYS A 248 -1.27 19.42 -84.99
N CYS A 249 -1.23 20.22 -83.92
CA CYS A 249 -0.47 19.91 -82.71
C CYS A 249 -1.14 18.78 -81.93
N MET A 250 -0.53 17.60 -81.87
CA MET A 250 -1.06 16.48 -81.08
C MET A 250 -0.63 16.54 -79.60
N ILE A 251 0.36 17.37 -79.23
CA ILE A 251 0.89 17.45 -77.87
C ILE A 251 -0.15 18.00 -76.88
N VAL A 252 -0.80 19.13 -77.19
CA VAL A 252 -1.83 19.73 -76.33
C VAL A 252 -3.03 18.79 -76.10
N PRO A 253 -3.63 18.16 -77.12
CA PRO A 253 -4.73 17.21 -76.88
C PRO A 253 -4.27 15.95 -76.14
N THR A 254 -3.07 15.43 -76.38
CA THR A 254 -2.52 14.31 -75.59
C THR A 254 -2.30 14.70 -74.12
N ALA A 255 -1.82 15.91 -73.84
CA ALA A 255 -1.66 16.39 -72.47
C ALA A 255 -3.01 16.56 -71.76
N ARG A 256 -4.05 17.03 -72.47
CA ARG A 256 -5.43 17.08 -71.95
C ARG A 256 -6.01 15.70 -71.66
N GLU A 257 -5.76 14.73 -72.54
CA GLU A 257 -6.16 13.33 -72.38
C GLU A 257 -5.49 12.72 -71.14
N LEU A 258 -4.17 12.91 -70.97
CA LEU A 258 -3.45 12.47 -69.78
C LEU A 258 -4.00 13.10 -68.49
N ASN A 259 -4.40 14.37 -68.53
CA ASN A 259 -5.09 15.02 -67.42
C ASN A 259 -6.46 14.39 -67.15
N GLN A 260 -7.29 14.15 -68.17
CA GLN A 260 -8.58 13.45 -67.99
C GLN A 260 -8.40 12.06 -67.38
N GLN A 261 -7.42 11.30 -67.87
CA GLN A 261 -7.08 9.98 -67.31
C GLN A 261 -6.58 10.08 -65.86
N SER A 262 -5.89 11.15 -65.48
CA SER A 262 -5.51 11.41 -64.09
C SER A 262 -6.73 11.66 -63.20
N LEU A 263 -7.65 12.52 -63.66
CA LEU A 263 -8.92 12.81 -62.98
C LEU A 263 -9.76 11.55 -62.78
N GLU A 264 -9.88 10.71 -63.80
CA GLU A 264 -10.59 9.44 -63.72
C GLU A 264 -9.90 8.47 -62.75
N THR A 265 -8.56 8.47 -62.70
CA THR A 265 -7.82 7.62 -61.77
C THR A 265 -8.17 7.97 -60.33
N ILE A 266 -8.19 9.26 -59.98
CA ILE A 266 -8.53 9.74 -58.63
C ILE A 266 -10.02 9.54 -58.30
N LYS A 267 -10.91 9.72 -59.28
CA LYS A 267 -12.36 9.56 -59.07
C LYS A 267 -12.77 8.10 -58.91
N ASN A 268 -12.24 7.22 -59.74
CA ASN A 268 -12.71 5.84 -59.85
C ASN A 268 -11.95 4.89 -58.89
N PHE A 269 -10.70 5.20 -58.57
CA PHE A 269 -9.89 4.36 -57.69
C PHE A 269 -9.66 5.07 -56.36
N GLN A 270 -10.41 4.66 -55.33
CA GLN A 270 -10.22 5.17 -53.96
C GLN A 270 -9.11 4.42 -53.18
N ASN A 271 -8.24 3.71 -53.90
CA ASN A 271 -7.11 3.00 -53.31
C ASN A 271 -5.91 3.93 -53.06
N SER A 272 -4.96 3.46 -52.26
CA SER A 272 -3.76 4.20 -51.87
C SER A 272 -2.77 4.46 -53.01
N LEU A 273 -2.89 3.75 -54.13
CA LEU A 273 -2.01 3.87 -55.30
C LEU A 273 -2.53 4.91 -56.32
N ALA A 274 -3.82 5.24 -56.30
CA ALA A 274 -4.43 6.16 -57.25
C ALA A 274 -3.76 7.55 -57.28
N PRO A 275 -3.38 8.16 -56.15
CA PRO A 275 -2.61 9.42 -56.15
C PRO A 275 -1.28 9.34 -56.89
N LYS A 276 -0.62 8.17 -56.82
CA LYS A 276 0.65 7.92 -57.52
C LYS A 276 0.45 7.77 -59.01
N GLN A 277 -0.51 6.96 -59.43
CA GLN A 277 -0.80 6.77 -60.84
C GLN A 277 -1.30 8.06 -61.50
N ALA A 278 -2.13 8.84 -60.81
CA ALA A 278 -2.61 10.14 -61.27
C ALA A 278 -1.47 11.17 -61.41
N LYS A 279 -0.54 11.18 -60.44
CA LYS A 279 0.64 12.05 -60.47
C LYS A 279 1.54 11.73 -61.68
N GLU A 280 1.87 10.46 -61.89
CA GLU A 280 2.72 10.00 -63.01
C GLU A 280 2.14 10.42 -64.38
N LYS A 281 0.81 10.38 -64.54
CA LYS A 281 0.12 10.83 -65.76
C LYS A 281 0.28 12.34 -65.99
N LEU A 282 0.15 13.16 -64.94
CA LEU A 282 0.33 14.61 -65.04
C LEU A 282 1.80 15.01 -65.23
N GLU A 283 2.75 14.30 -64.59
CA GLU A 283 4.19 14.50 -64.82
C GLU A 283 4.54 14.24 -66.29
N LYS A 284 3.99 13.17 -66.89
CA LYS A 284 4.11 12.91 -68.33
C LYS A 284 3.49 14.02 -69.18
N ALA A 285 2.29 14.51 -68.82
CA ALA A 285 1.64 15.62 -69.53
C ALA A 285 2.49 16.90 -69.49
N VAL A 286 3.08 17.24 -68.34
CA VAL A 286 4.00 18.37 -68.19
C VAL A 286 5.27 18.16 -69.01
N GLN A 287 5.82 16.94 -69.03
CA GLN A 287 6.99 16.60 -69.85
C GLN A 287 6.71 16.76 -71.34
N ASP A 288 5.52 16.37 -71.80
CA ASP A 288 5.11 16.53 -73.20
C ASP A 288 4.88 18.01 -73.56
N LEU A 289 4.23 18.79 -72.69
CA LEU A 289 4.04 20.24 -72.88
C LEU A 289 5.36 21.03 -72.92
N ASN A 290 6.41 20.57 -72.23
CA ASN A 290 7.74 21.19 -72.30
C ASN A 290 8.40 21.09 -73.69
N LYS A 291 7.90 20.20 -74.56
CA LYS A 291 8.40 20.04 -75.93
C LYS A 291 7.81 21.08 -76.89
N VAL A 292 6.81 21.86 -76.48
CA VAL A 292 6.22 22.93 -77.28
C VAL A 292 7.14 24.16 -77.24
N PRO A 293 7.69 24.61 -78.38
CA PRO A 293 8.64 25.72 -78.39
C PRO A 293 7.94 27.08 -78.19
N PHE A 294 8.71 28.10 -77.77
CA PHE A 294 8.18 29.44 -77.48
C PHE A 294 7.55 30.15 -78.67
N TRP A 295 7.92 29.76 -79.89
CA TRP A 295 7.40 30.32 -81.14
C TRP A 295 6.15 29.60 -81.67
N SER A 296 5.63 28.57 -80.99
CA SER A 296 4.38 27.91 -81.37
C SER A 296 3.16 28.76 -80.99
N ILE A 297 2.12 28.76 -81.84
CA ILE A 297 0.82 29.38 -81.51
C ILE A 297 0.17 28.76 -80.25
N HIS A 298 0.53 27.52 -79.92
CA HIS A 298 0.05 26.80 -78.73
C HIS A 298 0.90 27.04 -77.48
N TYR A 299 1.93 27.90 -77.56
CA TYR A 299 2.86 28.09 -76.45
C TYR A 299 2.20 28.66 -75.20
N LEU A 300 1.39 29.73 -75.33
CA LEU A 300 0.69 30.35 -74.20
C LEU A 300 -0.28 29.38 -73.53
N GLU A 301 -1.06 28.65 -74.33
CA GLU A 301 -1.95 27.59 -73.88
C GLU A 301 -1.18 26.47 -73.14
N SER A 302 -0.02 26.07 -73.68
CA SER A 302 0.84 25.04 -73.07
C SER A 302 1.46 25.49 -71.75
N GLN A 303 1.84 26.78 -71.63
CA GLN A 303 2.35 27.34 -70.37
C GLN A 303 1.26 27.41 -69.29
N HIS A 304 0.04 27.82 -69.65
CA HIS A 304 -1.09 27.82 -68.74
C HIS A 304 -1.39 26.39 -68.24
N LEU A 305 -1.54 25.42 -69.16
CA LEU A 305 -1.77 24.01 -68.81
C LEU A 305 -0.66 23.45 -67.94
N LYS A 306 0.60 23.78 -68.23
CA LYS A 306 1.75 23.38 -67.41
C LYS A 306 1.67 23.94 -65.99
N SER A 307 1.28 25.20 -65.82
CA SER A 307 1.08 25.80 -64.50
C SER A 307 -0.02 25.09 -63.71
N THR A 308 -1.17 24.84 -64.35
CA THR A 308 -2.29 24.11 -63.75
C THR A 308 -1.89 22.69 -63.36
N TYR A 309 -1.23 21.93 -64.25
CA TYR A 309 -0.83 20.55 -63.97
C TYR A 309 0.25 20.48 -62.89
N LYS A 310 1.17 21.45 -62.82
CA LYS A 310 2.15 21.53 -61.73
C LYS A 310 1.49 21.76 -60.37
N ALA A 311 0.48 22.63 -60.30
CA ALA A 311 -0.29 22.84 -59.08
C ALA A 311 -1.01 21.54 -58.65
N GLU A 312 -1.66 20.85 -59.59
CA GLU A 312 -2.34 19.58 -59.30
C GLU A 312 -1.36 18.46 -58.89
N ILE A 313 -0.17 18.38 -59.50
CA ILE A 313 0.91 17.49 -59.07
C ILE A 313 1.28 17.74 -57.61
N GLN A 314 1.42 19.01 -57.19
CA GLN A 314 1.73 19.35 -55.80
C GLN A 314 0.62 18.89 -54.83
N HIS A 315 -0.65 19.00 -55.22
CA HIS A 315 -1.76 18.48 -54.42
C HIS A 315 -1.70 16.95 -54.28
N LEU A 316 -1.39 16.24 -55.38
CA LEU A 316 -1.20 14.79 -55.37
C LEU A 316 0.02 14.35 -54.56
N GLU A 317 1.10 15.14 -54.52
CA GLU A 317 2.25 14.89 -53.66
C GLU A 317 1.90 15.01 -52.17
N ASN A 318 1.15 16.04 -51.78
CA ASN A 318 0.68 16.18 -50.40
C ASN A 318 -0.19 14.98 -50.02
N LEU A 319 -1.07 14.56 -50.92
CA LEU A 319 -1.94 13.39 -50.74
C LEU A 319 -1.12 12.09 -50.56
N GLN A 320 -0.09 11.86 -51.38
CA GLN A 320 0.81 10.71 -51.22
C GLN A 320 1.53 10.72 -49.88
N LYS A 321 2.12 11.85 -49.49
CA LYS A 321 2.83 12.00 -48.21
C LYS A 321 1.90 11.71 -47.04
N ALA A 322 0.65 12.18 -47.12
CA ALA A 322 -0.37 11.90 -46.11
C ALA A 322 -0.65 10.40 -45.99
N LEU A 323 -0.84 9.72 -47.12
CA LEU A 323 -1.10 8.28 -47.15
C LEU A 323 0.07 7.47 -46.57
N THR A 324 1.31 7.83 -46.88
CA THR A 324 2.50 7.19 -46.29
C THR A 324 2.54 7.38 -44.78
N LYS A 325 2.25 8.58 -44.28
CA LYS A 325 2.22 8.84 -42.83
C LYS A 325 1.11 8.06 -42.13
N GLY A 326 -0.08 7.99 -42.72
CA GLY A 326 -1.17 7.16 -42.20
C GLY A 326 -0.84 5.66 -42.23
N GLN A 327 -0.13 5.19 -43.25
CA GLN A 327 0.35 3.80 -43.31
C GLN A 327 1.35 3.49 -42.19
N GLN A 328 2.33 4.37 -41.98
CA GLN A 328 3.30 4.22 -40.88
C GLN A 328 2.59 4.16 -39.52
N ALA A 329 1.65 5.08 -39.28
CA ALA A 329 0.87 5.10 -38.05
C ALA A 329 0.09 3.79 -37.84
N ALA A 330 -0.58 3.31 -38.88
CA ALA A 330 -1.33 2.05 -38.84
C ALA A 330 -0.43 0.83 -38.61
N GLN A 331 0.77 0.79 -39.21
CA GLN A 331 1.74 -0.29 -38.99
C GLN A 331 2.26 -0.30 -37.56
N ASN A 332 2.64 0.86 -37.03
CA ASN A 332 3.13 1.00 -35.66
C ASN A 332 2.06 0.64 -34.62
N SER A 333 0.77 0.76 -34.96
CA SER A 333 -0.35 0.43 -34.07
C SER A 333 -0.64 -1.07 -33.94
N LYS A 334 0.02 -1.96 -34.72
CA LYS A 334 -0.34 -3.39 -34.77
C LYS A 334 0.16 -4.21 -33.57
N SER A 335 1.24 -3.79 -32.92
CA SER A 335 1.91 -4.57 -31.88
C SER A 335 1.48 -4.13 -30.49
N LEU A 336 0.29 -4.54 -30.03
CA LEU A 336 -0.17 -4.26 -28.67
C LEU A 336 0.40 -5.27 -27.65
N PRO A 337 0.64 -4.89 -26.38
CA PRO A 337 0.50 -3.53 -25.83
C PRO A 337 1.69 -2.62 -26.19
N LEU A 338 1.43 -1.32 -26.30
CA LEU A 338 2.40 -0.28 -26.69
C LEU A 338 2.62 0.70 -25.54
N LYS A 339 3.85 1.22 -25.40
CA LYS A 339 4.16 2.21 -24.36
C LYS A 339 3.59 3.58 -24.74
N VAL A 340 3.50 4.47 -23.75
CA VAL A 340 3.06 5.86 -23.93
C VAL A 340 3.86 6.56 -25.04
N GLU A 341 5.18 6.37 -25.09
CA GLU A 341 6.04 6.99 -26.11
C GLU A 341 5.67 6.55 -27.53
N ASP A 342 5.36 5.26 -27.72
CA ASP A 342 4.97 4.71 -29.02
C ASP A 342 3.61 5.27 -29.47
N TRP A 343 2.66 5.45 -28.53
CA TRP A 343 1.37 6.07 -28.81
C TRP A 343 1.49 7.54 -29.22
N ILE A 344 2.39 8.30 -28.58
CA ILE A 344 2.67 9.70 -28.94
C ILE A 344 3.23 9.78 -30.37
N GLU A 345 4.14 8.88 -30.76
CA GLU A 345 4.66 8.83 -32.11
C GLU A 345 3.55 8.55 -33.14
N ILE A 346 2.70 7.56 -32.86
CA ILE A 346 1.55 7.21 -33.72
C ILE A 346 0.59 8.39 -33.86
N GLN A 347 0.28 9.09 -32.76
CA GLN A 347 -0.55 10.30 -32.77
C GLN A 347 0.05 11.36 -33.70
N SER A 348 1.36 11.61 -33.59
CA SER A 348 2.07 12.58 -34.43
C SER A 348 2.01 12.21 -35.92
N LEU A 349 2.15 10.92 -36.25
CA LEU A 349 2.02 10.45 -37.63
C LEU A 349 0.61 10.71 -38.21
N TRP A 350 -0.45 10.45 -37.44
CA TRP A 350 -1.83 10.76 -37.84
C TRP A 350 -2.09 12.26 -38.00
N GLN A 351 -1.60 13.08 -37.06
CA GLN A 351 -1.72 14.55 -37.14
C GLN A 351 -1.01 15.10 -38.38
N ASN A 352 0.22 14.65 -38.64
CA ASN A 352 0.97 15.04 -39.83
C ASN A 352 0.26 14.63 -41.12
N ALA A 353 -0.34 13.43 -41.15
CA ALA A 353 -1.12 12.98 -42.29
C ALA A 353 -2.35 13.88 -42.53
N ILE A 354 -3.09 14.23 -41.47
CA ILE A 354 -4.25 15.13 -41.52
C ILE A 354 -3.86 16.51 -42.06
N VAL A 355 -2.78 17.11 -41.54
CA VAL A 355 -2.28 18.43 -41.99
C VAL A 355 -1.94 18.41 -43.48
N LEU A 356 -1.39 17.30 -43.99
CA LEU A 356 -1.09 17.16 -45.42
C LEU A 356 -2.36 17.04 -46.28
N LEU A 357 -3.41 16.39 -45.79
CA LEU A 357 -4.70 16.31 -46.48
C LEU A 357 -5.44 17.65 -46.50
N GLU A 358 -5.35 18.45 -45.43
CA GLU A 358 -5.98 19.78 -45.33
C GLU A 358 -5.35 20.82 -46.26
N LYS A 359 -4.11 20.60 -46.70
CA LYS A 359 -3.44 21.43 -47.71
C LYS A 359 -3.95 21.22 -49.14
N VAL A 360 -4.83 20.25 -49.38
CA VAL A 360 -5.45 20.03 -50.70
C VAL A 360 -6.64 21.00 -50.83
N PRO A 361 -6.61 21.95 -51.78
CA PRO A 361 -7.62 22.99 -51.88
C PRO A 361 -8.93 22.43 -52.44
N GLY A 362 -10.06 23.09 -52.14
CA GLY A 362 -11.41 22.62 -52.48
C GLY A 362 -11.72 22.55 -53.98
N ASP A 363 -10.95 23.25 -54.80
CA ASP A 363 -11.02 23.27 -56.26
C ASP A 363 -10.10 22.23 -56.94
N SER A 364 -9.21 21.58 -56.18
CA SER A 364 -8.37 20.50 -56.70
C SER A 364 -9.20 19.26 -57.03
N SER A 365 -8.81 18.54 -58.08
CA SER A 365 -9.49 17.29 -58.45
C SER A 365 -9.29 16.17 -57.42
N ALA A 366 -8.21 16.27 -56.63
CA ALA A 366 -7.91 15.37 -55.54
C ALA A 366 -8.74 15.63 -54.28
N TYR A 367 -9.49 16.73 -54.21
CA TYR A 367 -10.22 17.14 -53.01
C TYR A 367 -11.24 16.11 -52.50
N PRO A 368 -12.07 15.46 -53.34
CA PRO A 368 -13.02 14.44 -52.86
C PRO A 368 -12.31 13.25 -52.18
N PHE A 369 -11.17 12.82 -52.73
CA PHE A 369 -10.35 11.76 -52.15
C PHE A 369 -9.74 12.23 -50.82
N ALA A 370 -9.15 13.43 -50.79
CA ALA A 370 -8.56 14.02 -49.59
C ALA A 370 -9.60 14.16 -48.46
N LYS A 371 -10.81 14.65 -48.78
CA LYS A 371 -11.93 14.81 -47.85
C LYS A 371 -12.38 13.46 -47.25
N ASN A 372 -12.47 12.42 -48.07
CA ASN A 372 -12.83 11.08 -47.60
C ASN A 372 -11.76 10.53 -46.63
N LYS A 373 -10.48 10.64 -46.98
CA LYS A 373 -9.38 10.20 -46.11
C LYS A 373 -9.26 11.03 -44.84
N LEU A 374 -9.52 12.33 -44.91
CA LEU A 374 -9.54 13.22 -43.75
C LEU A 374 -10.57 12.77 -42.71
N GLN A 375 -11.77 12.39 -43.15
CA GLN A 375 -12.80 11.84 -42.25
C GLN A 375 -12.33 10.54 -41.57
N GLN A 376 -11.67 9.64 -42.31
CA GLN A 376 -11.11 8.41 -41.74
C GLN A 376 -10.00 8.70 -40.73
N TYR A 377 -9.03 9.54 -41.10
CA TYR A 377 -7.86 9.80 -40.26
C TYR A 377 -8.22 10.56 -38.99
N ARG A 378 -9.22 11.45 -39.03
CA ARG A 378 -9.76 12.08 -37.83
C ARG A 378 -10.38 11.07 -36.86
N LYS A 379 -11.10 10.06 -37.36
CA LYS A 379 -11.62 8.96 -36.51
C LYS A 379 -10.49 8.15 -35.88
N TYR A 380 -9.45 7.82 -36.66
CA TYR A 380 -8.28 7.12 -36.12
C TYR A 380 -7.56 7.95 -35.06
N LEU A 381 -7.35 9.24 -35.29
CA LEU A 381 -6.71 10.13 -34.31
C LEU A 381 -7.48 10.16 -32.99
N VAL A 382 -8.82 10.19 -33.02
CA VAL A 382 -9.65 10.12 -31.80
C VAL A 382 -9.43 8.80 -31.06
N ALA A 383 -9.43 7.67 -31.77
CA ALA A 383 -9.20 6.36 -31.17
C ALA A 383 -7.79 6.24 -30.55
N ILE A 384 -6.76 6.74 -31.24
CA ILE A 384 -5.37 6.75 -30.75
C ILE A 384 -5.24 7.62 -29.49
N LYS A 385 -5.83 8.82 -29.48
CA LYS A 385 -5.82 9.68 -28.30
C LYS A 385 -6.48 9.00 -27.09
N SER A 386 -7.62 8.33 -27.29
CA SER A 386 -8.28 7.57 -26.22
C SER A 386 -7.42 6.41 -25.69
N ARG A 387 -6.69 5.71 -26.57
CA ARG A 387 -5.74 4.67 -26.15
C ARG A 387 -4.56 5.24 -25.37
N LEU A 388 -3.98 6.34 -25.83
CA LEU A 388 -2.92 7.05 -25.11
C LEU A 388 -3.36 7.42 -23.69
N THR A 389 -4.53 8.06 -23.54
CA THR A 389 -5.05 8.41 -22.20
C THR A 389 -5.30 7.18 -21.32
N THR A 390 -5.69 6.05 -21.92
CA THR A 390 -5.89 4.80 -21.17
C THR A 390 -4.56 4.22 -20.71
N GLU A 391 -3.53 4.27 -21.55
CA GLU A 391 -2.19 3.81 -21.24
C GLU A 391 -1.55 4.66 -20.13
N GLU A 392 -1.62 5.99 -20.25
CA GLU A 392 -1.13 6.93 -19.22
C GLU A 392 -1.83 6.71 -17.88
N ALA A 393 -3.16 6.56 -17.89
CA ALA A 393 -3.91 6.29 -16.68
C ALA A 393 -3.55 4.92 -16.07
N ALA A 394 -3.30 3.90 -16.89
CA ALA A 394 -2.87 2.58 -16.42
C ALA A 394 -1.49 2.63 -15.75
N ASP A 395 -0.54 3.35 -16.34
CA ASP A 395 0.79 3.57 -15.76
C ASP A 395 0.72 4.35 -14.44
N GLN A 396 -0.07 5.43 -14.40
CA GLN A 396 -0.29 6.19 -13.17
C GLN A 396 -0.91 5.34 -12.07
N LYS A 397 -1.91 4.51 -12.40
CA LYS A 397 -2.52 3.58 -11.44
C LYS A 397 -1.53 2.55 -10.91
N LEU A 398 -0.68 1.99 -11.77
CA LEU A 398 0.36 1.04 -11.34
C LEU A 398 1.36 1.69 -10.39
N ILE A 399 1.79 2.91 -10.70
CA ILE A 399 2.67 3.70 -9.82
C ILE A 399 1.97 3.99 -8.48
N ALA A 400 0.71 4.43 -8.51
CA ALA A 400 -0.06 4.72 -7.31
C ALA A 400 -0.26 3.47 -6.45
N ALA A 401 -0.59 2.33 -7.05
CA ALA A 401 -0.71 1.05 -6.35
C ALA A 401 0.59 0.64 -5.64
N LYS A 402 1.73 0.76 -6.34
CA LYS A 402 3.06 0.49 -5.76
C LYS A 402 3.39 1.43 -4.61
N LYS A 403 3.04 2.72 -4.73
CA LYS A 403 3.22 3.70 -3.64
C LYS A 403 2.35 3.35 -2.42
N SER A 404 1.08 3.01 -2.62
CA SER A 404 0.18 2.56 -1.54
C SER A 404 0.71 1.29 -0.85
N ALA A 405 1.22 0.33 -1.61
CA ALA A 405 1.87 -0.86 -1.07
C ALA A 405 3.16 -0.54 -0.28
N GLN A 406 3.98 0.41 -0.73
CA GLN A 406 5.15 0.87 0.01
C GLN A 406 4.76 1.56 1.33
N LEU A 407 3.71 2.37 1.31
CA LEU A 407 3.16 2.98 2.52
C LEU A 407 2.67 1.90 3.51
N ALA A 408 1.96 0.89 3.01
CA ALA A 408 1.48 -0.24 3.81
C ALA A 408 2.65 -0.98 4.49
N ASN A 409 3.69 -1.32 3.74
CA ASN A 409 4.91 -1.94 4.29
C ASN A 409 5.60 -1.06 5.35
N THR A 410 5.62 0.26 5.15
CA THR A 410 6.22 1.19 6.12
C THR A 410 5.42 1.24 7.43
N ARG A 411 4.09 1.27 7.32
CA ARG A 411 3.19 1.21 8.47
C ARG A 411 3.29 -0.13 9.21
N GLU A 412 3.46 -1.24 8.47
CA GLU A 412 3.61 -2.60 9.02
C GLU A 412 4.81 -2.69 9.99
N VAL A 413 5.94 -2.03 9.68
CA VAL A 413 7.15 -2.05 10.51
C VAL A 413 6.94 -1.44 11.91
N VAL A 414 6.04 -0.46 12.03
CA VAL A 414 5.81 0.28 13.29
C VAL A 414 4.49 -0.11 13.98
N ALA A 415 3.65 -0.93 13.34
CA ALA A 415 2.34 -1.29 13.85
C ALA A 415 2.44 -2.25 15.05
N GLN A 416 1.79 -1.89 16.16
CA GLN A 416 1.76 -2.67 17.39
C GLN A 416 0.33 -2.86 17.91
N PHE A 417 -0.56 -1.93 17.61
CA PHE A 417 -1.91 -1.85 18.17
C PHE A 417 -2.99 -2.00 17.09
N PRO A 418 -4.24 -2.35 17.45
CA PRO A 418 -5.32 -2.59 16.48
C PRO A 418 -5.51 -1.43 15.48
N GLU A 419 -5.52 -0.17 15.95
CA GLU A 419 -5.71 0.98 15.07
C GLU A 419 -4.53 1.17 14.10
N SER A 420 -3.30 0.88 14.52
CA SER A 420 -2.14 0.90 13.62
C SER A 420 -2.23 -0.19 12.54
N TRP A 421 -2.71 -1.39 12.88
CA TRP A 421 -2.92 -2.47 11.92
C TRP A 421 -4.09 -2.22 10.96
N LYS A 422 -5.14 -1.52 11.42
CA LYS A 422 -6.22 -1.02 10.55
C LYS A 422 -5.69 -0.06 9.48
N ASN A 423 -4.72 0.80 9.82
CA ASN A 423 -4.08 1.67 8.83
C ASN A 423 -3.20 0.91 7.83
N VAL A 424 -2.55 -0.18 8.26
CA VAL A 424 -1.83 -1.10 7.36
C VAL A 424 -2.81 -1.78 6.39
N TYR A 425 -3.92 -2.30 6.92
CA TYR A 425 -4.99 -2.92 6.13
C TYR A 425 -5.52 -1.94 5.08
N SER A 426 -5.91 -0.74 5.48
CA SER A 426 -6.44 0.28 4.56
C SER A 426 -5.46 0.65 3.44
N SER A 427 -4.15 0.73 3.73
CA SER A 427 -3.15 0.96 2.69
C SER A 427 -2.99 -0.20 1.71
N TRP A 428 -3.12 -1.44 2.17
CA TRP A 428 -3.13 -2.61 1.28
C TRP A 428 -4.42 -2.70 0.45
N GLU A 429 -5.56 -2.35 1.03
CA GLU A 429 -6.86 -2.30 0.35
C GLU A 429 -6.83 -1.27 -0.79
N ASP A 430 -6.33 -0.07 -0.50
CA ASP A 430 -6.12 0.98 -1.50
C ASP A 430 -5.13 0.58 -2.60
N ALA A 431 -4.04 -0.11 -2.26
CA ALA A 431 -3.13 -0.68 -3.26
C ALA A 431 -3.83 -1.70 -4.18
N LEU A 432 -4.72 -2.52 -3.60
CA LEU A 432 -5.45 -3.55 -4.32
C LEU A 432 -6.54 -2.96 -5.23
N ASP A 433 -7.29 -1.95 -4.78
CA ASP A 433 -8.27 -1.25 -5.61
C ASP A 433 -7.61 -0.60 -6.84
N LYS A 434 -6.49 0.08 -6.62
CA LYS A 434 -5.71 0.70 -7.71
C LYS A 434 -5.17 -0.33 -8.69
N ILE A 435 -4.58 -1.43 -8.21
CA ILE A 435 -3.96 -2.44 -9.10
C ILE A 435 -5.00 -3.28 -9.85
N SER A 436 -6.15 -3.57 -9.24
CA SER A 436 -7.22 -4.35 -9.85
C SER A 436 -8.01 -3.57 -10.90
N SER A 437 -8.01 -2.24 -10.81
CA SER A 437 -8.67 -1.36 -11.78
C SER A 437 -7.82 -1.00 -13.02
N ILE A 438 -6.64 -1.64 -13.20
CA ILE A 438 -5.79 -1.46 -14.38
C ILE A 438 -6.39 -2.24 -15.56
N PRO A 439 -6.71 -1.57 -16.69
CA PRO A 439 -7.36 -2.22 -17.82
C PRO A 439 -6.47 -3.27 -18.50
N PRO A 440 -7.06 -4.37 -19.03
CA PRO A 440 -6.34 -5.29 -19.90
C PRO A 440 -5.90 -4.61 -21.20
N GLN A 441 -4.88 -5.16 -21.85
CA GLN A 441 -4.27 -4.63 -23.09
C GLN A 441 -3.43 -3.34 -22.92
N THR A 442 -3.19 -2.91 -21.68
CA THR A 442 -2.16 -1.90 -21.36
C THR A 442 -0.83 -2.58 -21.09
N THR A 443 0.28 -1.84 -21.17
CA THR A 443 1.61 -2.38 -20.82
C THR A 443 1.73 -2.65 -19.33
N ALA A 444 1.11 -1.82 -18.49
CA ALA A 444 1.04 -1.97 -17.03
C ALA A 444 0.34 -3.27 -16.56
N TYR A 445 -0.56 -3.83 -17.37
CA TYR A 445 -1.43 -4.93 -16.96
C TYR A 445 -0.67 -6.22 -16.57
N LEU A 446 0.39 -6.58 -17.28
CA LEU A 446 1.14 -7.81 -16.97
C LEU A 446 1.79 -7.74 -15.60
N GLU A 447 2.38 -6.58 -15.26
CA GLU A 447 2.97 -6.37 -13.95
C GLU A 447 1.90 -6.30 -12.86
N ALA A 448 0.79 -5.59 -13.12
CA ALA A 448 -0.36 -5.54 -12.21
C ALA A 448 -0.86 -6.94 -11.83
N LYS A 449 -1.03 -7.81 -12.82
CA LYS A 449 -1.46 -9.21 -12.64
C LYS A 449 -0.48 -10.03 -11.79
N ASN A 450 0.82 -9.78 -11.90
CA ASN A 450 1.85 -10.49 -11.13
C ASN A 450 1.92 -10.03 -9.67
N LEU A 451 1.60 -8.77 -9.39
CA LEU A 451 1.60 -8.18 -8.05
C LEU A 451 0.31 -8.47 -7.27
N LEU A 452 -0.82 -8.65 -7.97
CA LEU A 452 -2.15 -8.79 -7.36
C LEU A 452 -2.22 -9.89 -6.28
N PRO A 453 -1.74 -11.14 -6.51
CA PRO A 453 -1.78 -12.19 -5.47
C PRO A 453 -0.95 -11.84 -4.23
N GLN A 454 0.15 -11.10 -4.40
CA GLN A 454 1.00 -10.69 -3.28
C GLN A 454 0.30 -9.63 -2.43
N TYR A 455 -0.43 -8.71 -3.07
CA TYR A 455 -1.16 -7.65 -2.36
C TYR A 455 -2.38 -8.21 -1.63
N GLU A 456 -3.10 -9.18 -2.24
CA GLU A 456 -4.18 -9.91 -1.58
C GLU A 456 -3.70 -10.64 -0.32
N GLN A 457 -2.58 -11.37 -0.43
CA GLN A 457 -1.99 -12.06 0.72
C GLN A 457 -1.60 -11.06 1.83
N LYS A 458 -0.98 -9.94 1.45
CA LYS A 458 -0.56 -8.90 2.40
C LYS A 458 -1.75 -8.23 3.11
N LEU A 459 -2.84 -7.98 2.40
CA LEU A 459 -4.09 -7.47 2.98
C LEU A 459 -4.65 -8.45 4.03
N GLN A 460 -4.71 -9.75 3.69
CA GLN A 460 -5.18 -10.79 4.60
C GLN A 460 -4.33 -10.85 5.87
N LEU A 461 -2.99 -10.85 5.74
CA LEU A 461 -2.08 -10.87 6.88
C LEU A 461 -2.25 -9.64 7.78
N ALA A 462 -2.48 -8.46 7.19
CA ALA A 462 -2.75 -7.25 7.96
C ALA A 462 -4.04 -7.35 8.77
N GLU A 463 -5.10 -7.93 8.20
CA GLU A 463 -6.37 -8.15 8.91
C GLU A 463 -6.24 -9.19 10.02
N GLU A 464 -5.61 -10.33 9.73
CA GLU A 464 -5.34 -11.36 10.74
C GLU A 464 -4.57 -10.77 11.92
N ARG A 465 -3.57 -9.94 11.64
CA ARG A 465 -2.78 -9.28 12.68
C ARG A 465 -3.59 -8.25 13.46
N ARG A 466 -4.45 -7.47 12.80
CA ARG A 466 -5.39 -6.54 13.45
C ARG A 466 -6.29 -7.27 14.45
N ILE A 467 -6.85 -8.42 14.04
CA ILE A 467 -7.71 -9.25 14.89
C ILE A 467 -6.95 -9.80 16.09
N ILE A 468 -5.72 -10.31 15.89
CA ILE A 468 -4.88 -10.81 16.99
C ILE A 468 -4.61 -9.71 18.02
N GLU A 469 -4.28 -8.50 17.57
CA GLU A 469 -4.05 -7.38 18.50
C GLU A 469 -5.33 -6.93 19.21
N GLN A 470 -6.48 -6.95 18.51
CA GLN A 470 -7.76 -6.59 19.12
C GLN A 470 -8.17 -7.59 20.22
N ILE A 471 -8.02 -8.88 19.95
CA ILE A 471 -8.26 -9.94 20.94
C ILE A 471 -7.28 -9.81 22.11
N GLY A 472 -6.00 -9.55 21.82
CA GLY A 472 -4.97 -9.36 22.84
C GLY A 472 -5.26 -8.17 23.76
N GLU A 473 -5.70 -7.05 23.18
CA GLU A 473 -6.13 -5.86 23.93
C GLU A 473 -7.34 -6.18 24.83
N GLU A 474 -8.37 -6.81 24.26
CA GLU A 474 -9.61 -7.12 24.97
C GLU A 474 -9.34 -7.99 26.20
N TYR A 475 -8.65 -9.11 26.02
CA TYR A 475 -8.33 -10.03 27.12
C TYR A 475 -7.39 -9.41 28.15
N TYR A 476 -6.41 -8.61 27.72
CA TYR A 476 -5.55 -7.86 28.64
C TYR A 476 -6.37 -6.89 29.50
N ASN A 477 -7.25 -6.11 28.89
CA ASN A 477 -8.09 -5.14 29.60
C ASN A 477 -9.10 -5.84 30.53
N GLN A 478 -9.68 -6.96 30.12
CA GLN A 478 -10.52 -7.79 30.98
C GLN A 478 -9.74 -8.30 32.19
N ALA A 479 -8.52 -8.80 32.00
CA ALA A 479 -7.68 -9.29 33.08
C ALA A 479 -7.39 -8.20 34.13
N ILE A 480 -7.05 -6.99 33.70
CA ILE A 480 -6.84 -5.83 34.59
C ILE A 480 -8.13 -5.44 35.33
N SER A 481 -9.27 -5.42 34.61
CA SER A 481 -10.57 -5.09 35.20
C SER A 481 -10.99 -6.09 36.29
N TYR A 482 -10.85 -7.39 36.01
CA TYR A 482 -11.15 -8.44 36.98
C TYR A 482 -10.22 -8.39 38.19
N ALA A 483 -8.92 -8.14 38.00
CA ALA A 483 -7.97 -7.96 39.10
C ALA A 483 -8.40 -6.82 40.02
N LYS A 484 -8.77 -5.67 39.46
CA LYS A 484 -9.27 -4.51 40.23
C LYS A 484 -10.55 -4.83 41.01
N GLN A 485 -11.47 -5.61 40.43
CA GLN A 485 -12.66 -6.06 41.16
C GLN A 485 -12.29 -7.00 42.31
N ALA A 486 -11.35 -7.93 42.09
CA ALA A 486 -10.87 -8.84 43.10
C ALA A 486 -10.30 -8.08 44.31
N GLU A 487 -9.41 -7.11 44.07
CA GLU A 487 -8.83 -6.24 45.09
C GLU A 487 -9.92 -5.54 45.93
N ILE A 488 -10.98 -5.01 45.29
CA ILE A 488 -12.10 -4.39 46.00
C ILE A 488 -12.80 -5.40 46.92
N PHE A 489 -12.99 -6.66 46.49
CA PHE A 489 -13.59 -7.69 47.35
C PHE A 489 -12.67 -8.13 48.48
N GLU A 490 -11.36 -8.14 48.29
CA GLU A 490 -10.39 -8.39 49.35
C GLU A 490 -10.47 -7.32 50.44
N THR A 491 -10.55 -6.04 50.08
CA THR A 491 -10.71 -4.95 51.07
C THR A 491 -11.99 -5.04 51.90
N LYS A 492 -12.98 -5.79 51.41
CA LYS A 492 -14.28 -6.01 52.08
C LYS A 492 -14.33 -7.34 52.84
N ASP A 493 -13.21 -8.06 52.95
CA ASP A 493 -13.13 -9.43 53.48
C ASP A 493 -14.07 -10.43 52.77
N ASN A 494 -14.53 -10.11 51.55
CA ASN A 494 -15.38 -11.00 50.76
C ASN A 494 -14.51 -11.92 49.89
N TRP A 495 -13.82 -12.84 50.55
CA TRP A 495 -12.82 -13.71 49.92
C TRP A 495 -13.39 -14.67 48.87
N GLN A 496 -14.68 -15.03 48.96
CA GLN A 496 -15.33 -15.88 47.97
C GLN A 496 -15.46 -15.17 46.61
N GLU A 497 -15.92 -13.92 46.59
CA GLU A 497 -15.96 -13.14 45.34
C GLU A 497 -14.54 -12.75 44.90
N ALA A 498 -13.63 -12.42 45.81
CA ALA A 498 -12.24 -12.12 45.47
C ALA A 498 -11.57 -13.29 44.71
N VAL A 499 -11.72 -14.53 45.19
CA VAL A 499 -11.21 -15.73 44.51
C VAL A 499 -11.78 -15.88 43.11
N LYS A 500 -13.10 -15.69 42.94
CA LYS A 500 -13.76 -15.77 41.63
C LYS A 500 -13.20 -14.73 40.66
N TYR A 501 -13.04 -13.48 41.09
CA TYR A 501 -12.49 -12.43 40.24
C TYR A 501 -11.01 -12.61 39.95
N TRP A 502 -10.19 -13.10 40.90
CA TRP A 502 -8.80 -13.46 40.61
C TRP A 502 -8.67 -14.61 39.62
N GLN A 503 -9.56 -15.61 39.70
CA GLN A 503 -9.59 -16.69 38.71
C GLN A 503 -9.93 -16.15 37.32
N ASN A 504 -10.93 -15.28 37.21
CA ASN A 504 -11.27 -14.64 35.95
C ASN A 504 -10.12 -13.77 35.41
N ALA A 505 -9.44 -13.03 36.28
CA ALA A 505 -8.28 -12.23 35.91
C ALA A 505 -7.13 -13.08 35.35
N LEU A 506 -6.83 -14.21 36.01
CA LEU A 506 -5.83 -15.16 35.55
C LEU A 506 -6.21 -15.78 34.20
N ASN A 507 -7.44 -16.28 34.09
CA ASN A 507 -7.94 -16.88 32.84
C ASN A 507 -7.86 -15.87 31.68
N SER A 508 -8.36 -14.65 31.86
CA SER A 508 -8.28 -13.61 30.83
C SER A 508 -6.82 -13.26 30.47
N ALA A 509 -5.90 -13.24 31.43
CA ALA A 509 -4.49 -13.00 31.14
C ALA A 509 -3.84 -14.14 30.34
N GLU A 510 -4.25 -15.39 30.58
CA GLU A 510 -3.77 -16.58 29.85
C GLU A 510 -4.34 -16.68 28.42
N GLU A 511 -5.56 -16.16 28.19
CA GLU A 511 -6.19 -16.10 26.86
C GLU A 511 -5.59 -15.03 25.93
N VAL A 512 -4.71 -14.14 26.44
CA VAL A 512 -4.00 -13.18 25.58
C VAL A 512 -3.11 -13.94 24.59
N PRO A 513 -3.32 -13.79 23.26
CA PRO A 513 -2.56 -14.53 22.26
C PRO A 513 -1.06 -14.28 22.38
N THR A 514 -0.25 -15.35 22.38
CA THR A 514 1.22 -15.24 22.51
C THR A 514 1.89 -14.43 21.40
N THR A 515 1.23 -14.32 20.25
CA THR A 515 1.68 -13.54 19.10
C THR A 515 1.30 -12.07 19.18
N SER A 516 0.37 -11.67 20.06
CA SER A 516 -0.03 -10.28 20.25
C SER A 516 1.06 -9.47 20.97
N SER A 517 1.14 -8.17 20.65
CA SER A 517 1.98 -7.21 21.34
C SER A 517 1.62 -7.08 22.83
N TYR A 518 0.36 -7.32 23.20
CA TYR A 518 -0.13 -7.30 24.59
C TYR A 518 0.38 -8.47 25.43
N PHE A 519 0.84 -9.58 24.82
CA PHE A 519 1.32 -10.73 25.59
C PHE A 519 2.54 -10.40 26.45
N SER A 520 3.40 -9.49 25.96
CA SER A 520 4.56 -9.01 26.73
C SER A 520 4.14 -8.34 28.05
N LYS A 521 3.00 -7.63 28.04
CA LYS A 521 2.37 -6.99 29.20
C LYS A 521 1.61 -8.00 30.07
N ALA A 522 0.92 -8.97 29.46
CA ALA A 522 0.13 -9.99 30.16
C ALA A 522 1.00 -11.04 30.90
N LYS A 523 2.12 -11.46 30.31
CA LYS A 523 3.00 -12.51 30.86
C LYS A 523 3.40 -12.33 32.34
N PRO A 524 3.88 -11.17 32.80
CA PRO A 524 4.16 -10.98 34.22
C PRO A 524 2.90 -11.00 35.10
N LEU A 525 1.75 -10.58 34.57
CA LEU A 525 0.47 -10.58 35.30
C LEU A 525 -0.02 -11.99 35.56
N ILE A 526 0.11 -12.93 34.62
CA ILE A 526 -0.26 -14.35 34.81
C ILE A 526 0.39 -14.90 36.09
N LYS A 527 1.71 -14.69 36.24
CA LYS A 527 2.44 -15.14 37.44
C LYS A 527 1.98 -14.44 38.72
N SER A 528 1.72 -13.13 38.63
CA SER A 528 1.25 -12.34 39.77
C SER A 528 -0.13 -12.79 40.22
N TYR A 529 -1.08 -12.94 39.29
CA TYR A 529 -2.46 -13.30 39.56
C TYR A 529 -2.59 -14.74 40.07
N ASP A 530 -1.81 -15.70 39.54
CA ASP A 530 -1.74 -17.05 40.12
C ASP A 530 -1.30 -17.02 41.59
N THR A 531 -0.32 -16.16 41.91
CA THR A 531 0.16 -16.01 43.30
C THR A 531 -0.91 -15.40 44.19
N ILE A 532 -1.55 -14.31 43.77
CA ILE A 532 -2.58 -13.63 44.57
C ILE A 532 -3.83 -14.49 44.71
N LEU A 533 -4.23 -15.21 43.66
CA LEU A 533 -5.32 -16.19 43.71
C LEU A 533 -5.10 -17.24 44.80
N LYS A 534 -3.88 -17.79 44.93
CA LYS A 534 -3.55 -18.75 45.99
C LYS A 534 -3.68 -18.14 47.38
N ILE A 535 -3.33 -16.86 47.54
CA ILE A 535 -3.50 -16.12 48.80
C ILE A 535 -4.99 -15.94 49.11
N ALA A 536 -5.79 -15.49 48.14
CA ALA A 536 -7.23 -15.31 48.30
C ALA A 536 -7.93 -16.64 48.66
N GLN A 537 -7.54 -17.75 48.01
CA GLN A 537 -8.05 -19.09 48.31
C GLN A 537 -7.70 -19.54 49.73
N ALA A 538 -6.49 -19.23 50.22
CA ALA A 538 -6.10 -19.54 51.59
C ALA A 538 -6.95 -18.75 52.61
N ASN A 539 -7.19 -17.47 52.35
CA ASN A 539 -8.03 -16.63 53.21
C ASN A 539 -9.50 -17.09 53.21
N GLN A 540 -10.05 -17.48 52.06
CA GLN A 540 -11.38 -18.07 51.98
C GLN A 540 -11.50 -19.34 52.83
N ARG A 541 -10.57 -20.30 52.65
CA ARG A 541 -10.54 -21.54 53.45
C ARG A 541 -10.47 -21.26 54.95
N PHE A 542 -9.76 -20.22 55.34
CA PHE A 542 -9.66 -19.80 56.73
C PHE A 542 -11.01 -19.28 57.28
N LEU A 543 -11.74 -18.46 56.51
CA LEU A 543 -13.09 -18.03 56.90
C LEU A 543 -14.07 -19.19 57.02
N ASP A 544 -14.03 -20.15 56.09
CA ASP A 544 -14.86 -21.35 56.14
C ASP A 544 -14.59 -22.16 57.42
N THR A 545 -13.32 -22.21 57.82
CA THR A 545 -12.87 -22.87 59.05
C THR A 545 -13.42 -22.19 60.30
N ILE A 546 -13.40 -20.85 60.36
CA ILE A 546 -14.01 -20.07 61.45
C ILE A 546 -15.53 -20.30 61.50
N ALA A 547 -16.21 -20.26 60.37
CA ALA A 547 -17.65 -20.46 60.29
C ALA A 547 -18.05 -21.86 60.82
N LYS A 548 -17.30 -22.90 60.44
CA LYS A 548 -17.48 -24.26 60.94
C LYS A 548 -17.22 -24.36 62.44
N ALA A 549 -16.16 -23.73 62.96
CA ALA A 549 -15.87 -23.70 64.39
C ALA A 549 -17.01 -23.07 65.20
N ARG A 550 -17.59 -21.97 64.70
CA ARG A 550 -18.78 -21.34 65.30
C ARG A 550 -19.98 -22.29 65.30
N GLN A 551 -20.23 -22.98 64.20
CA GLN A 551 -21.31 -23.96 64.10
C GLN A 551 -21.15 -25.12 65.11
N ASP A 552 -19.93 -25.65 65.25
CA ASP A 552 -19.65 -26.76 66.14
C ASP A 552 -19.67 -26.33 67.62
N LEU A 553 -19.20 -25.11 67.95
CA LEU A 553 -19.35 -24.51 69.28
C LEU A 553 -20.81 -24.25 69.62
N ASN A 554 -21.61 -23.78 68.66
CA ASN A 554 -23.05 -23.60 68.87
C ASN A 554 -23.73 -24.90 69.28
N LYS A 555 -23.38 -26.02 68.63
CA LYS A 555 -23.88 -27.35 68.97
C LYS A 555 -23.36 -27.81 70.34
N THR A 556 -22.06 -27.62 70.61
CA THR A 556 -21.39 -28.10 71.83
C THR A 556 -21.83 -27.32 73.09
N CYS A 557 -22.05 -26.02 72.96
CA CYS A 557 -22.51 -25.15 74.04
C CYS A 557 -24.03 -25.20 74.26
N LYS A 558 -24.78 -25.90 73.40
CA LYS A 558 -26.23 -26.07 73.52
C LYS A 558 -26.56 -27.04 74.66
N GLY A 559 -27.43 -26.62 75.57
CA GLY A 559 -27.88 -27.45 76.69
C GLY A 559 -28.95 -26.73 77.52
N THR A 560 -29.58 -27.47 78.43
CA THR A 560 -30.53 -26.94 79.43
C THR A 560 -30.04 -27.30 80.86
N PRO A 561 -29.37 -26.37 81.57
CA PRO A 561 -29.08 -24.98 81.22
C PRO A 561 -28.01 -24.82 80.13
N LYS A 562 -27.94 -23.65 79.47
CA LYS A 562 -26.93 -23.32 78.44
C LYS A 562 -25.54 -23.57 79.01
N ILE A 563 -24.68 -24.30 78.30
CA ILE A 563 -23.41 -24.77 78.84
C ILE A 563 -22.36 -23.65 78.83
N CYS A 564 -22.23 -22.97 77.68
CA CYS A 564 -21.23 -21.94 77.48
C CYS A 564 -21.68 -20.83 76.52
N GLU A 565 -20.98 -19.71 76.61
CA GLU A 565 -20.93 -18.66 75.60
C GLU A 565 -19.56 -18.70 74.92
N TYR A 566 -19.48 -18.23 73.67
CA TYR A 566 -18.24 -18.33 72.93
C TYR A 566 -18.03 -17.15 71.97
N SER A 567 -16.77 -16.92 71.64
CA SER A 567 -16.33 -16.04 70.55
C SER A 567 -15.25 -16.76 69.75
N VAL A 568 -15.28 -16.58 68.43
CA VAL A 568 -14.28 -17.14 67.51
C VAL A 568 -13.71 -16.00 66.69
N THR A 569 -12.42 -15.75 66.88
CA THR A 569 -11.60 -14.79 66.13
C THR A 569 -10.53 -15.54 65.33
N LYS A 570 -9.72 -14.80 64.57
CA LYS A 570 -8.64 -15.39 63.77
C LYS A 570 -7.57 -16.06 64.66
N ASP A 571 -7.33 -15.50 65.84
CA ASP A 571 -6.20 -15.89 66.70
C ASP A 571 -6.62 -16.72 67.91
N LEU A 572 -7.90 -16.66 68.31
CA LEU A 572 -8.37 -17.26 69.55
C LEU A 572 -9.85 -17.66 69.50
N ILE A 573 -10.12 -18.90 69.95
CA ILE A 573 -11.43 -19.37 70.38
C ILE A 573 -11.54 -19.13 71.89
N THR A 574 -12.51 -18.34 72.30
CA THR A 574 -12.81 -18.10 73.72
C THR A 574 -14.13 -18.80 74.08
N VAL A 575 -14.12 -19.61 75.14
CA VAL A 575 -15.32 -20.27 75.67
C VAL A 575 -15.50 -19.91 77.13
N ARG A 576 -16.64 -19.32 77.50
CA ARG A 576 -16.98 -18.99 78.88
C ARG A 576 -18.11 -19.89 79.37
N LEU A 577 -17.86 -20.69 80.40
CA LEU A 577 -18.89 -21.51 81.03
C LEU A 577 -19.94 -20.61 81.72
N THR A 578 -21.22 -20.97 81.61
CA THR A 578 -22.29 -20.18 82.25
C THR A 578 -22.37 -20.47 83.76
N SER A 579 -22.83 -19.46 84.53
CA SER A 579 -23.03 -19.62 85.98
C SER A 579 -24.02 -20.74 86.30
N GLU A 580 -25.10 -20.87 85.52
CA GLU A 580 -26.13 -21.90 85.72
C GLU A 580 -25.58 -23.31 85.53
N TYR A 581 -24.82 -23.53 84.46
CA TYR A 581 -24.20 -24.83 84.19
C TYR A 581 -23.19 -25.22 85.27
N VAL A 582 -22.31 -24.29 85.65
CA VAL A 582 -21.30 -24.53 86.69
C VAL A 582 -21.93 -24.77 88.07
N ASN A 583 -22.99 -24.03 88.41
CA ASN A 583 -23.72 -24.23 89.66
C ASN A 583 -24.44 -25.58 89.68
N LYS A 584 -25.04 -25.99 88.56
CA LYS A 584 -25.67 -27.32 88.41
C LYS A 584 -24.65 -28.44 88.63
N ILE A 585 -23.48 -28.35 88.00
CA ILE A 585 -22.39 -29.32 88.21
C ILE A 585 -21.93 -29.34 89.67
N LYS A 586 -21.69 -28.18 90.29
CA LYS A 586 -21.27 -28.11 91.70
C LYS A 586 -22.31 -28.71 92.64
N LYS A 587 -23.61 -28.45 92.39
CA LYS A 587 -24.71 -29.01 93.17
C LYS A 587 -24.76 -30.53 93.03
N THR A 588 -24.75 -31.04 91.80
CA THR A 588 -24.73 -32.49 91.52
C THR A 588 -23.48 -33.16 92.12
N ALA A 589 -22.30 -32.54 92.05
CA ALA A 589 -21.09 -33.08 92.65
C ALA A 589 -21.18 -33.16 94.19
N LYS A 590 -21.76 -32.14 94.86
CA LYS A 590 -21.97 -32.14 96.32
C LYS A 590 -22.99 -33.19 96.76
N GLU A 591 -24.10 -33.32 96.03
CA GLU A 591 -25.14 -34.34 96.31
C GLU A 591 -24.58 -35.77 96.21
N LEU A 592 -23.65 -36.01 95.29
CA LEU A 592 -23.01 -37.31 95.08
C LEU A 592 -21.87 -37.63 96.07
N GLN A 593 -21.36 -36.66 96.84
CA GLN A 593 -20.38 -36.93 97.90
C GLN A 593 -21.02 -37.50 99.18
N GLY A 594 -22.32 -37.25 99.39
CA GLY A 594 -23.07 -37.77 100.55
C GLY A 594 -23.65 -39.18 100.37
N ASN A 595 -23.66 -39.72 99.15
CA ASN A 595 -24.30 -40.99 98.80
C ASN A 595 -23.30 -41.87 98.01
N LYS A 596 -23.07 -43.13 98.39
CA LYS A 596 -22.06 -44.05 97.79
C LYS A 596 -22.39 -44.51 96.35
N ASP A 597 -23.05 -43.69 95.54
CA ASP A 597 -23.48 -44.05 94.18
C ASP A 597 -22.39 -43.74 93.12
N LYS A 598 -21.45 -44.68 92.98
CA LYS A 598 -20.31 -44.60 92.05
C LYS A 598 -20.70 -44.42 90.58
N LYS A 599 -21.89 -44.87 90.17
CA LYS A 599 -22.35 -44.84 88.77
C LYS A 599 -22.65 -43.41 88.31
N SER A 600 -23.28 -42.62 89.16
CA SER A 600 -23.65 -41.22 88.90
C SER A 600 -22.44 -40.27 88.87
N LEU A 601 -21.42 -40.51 89.71
CA LEU A 601 -20.12 -39.83 89.66
C LEU A 601 -19.40 -40.06 88.32
N THR A 602 -19.35 -41.32 87.89
CA THR A 602 -18.72 -41.71 86.61
C THR A 602 -19.42 -41.04 85.41
N GLN A 603 -20.74 -40.86 85.47
CA GLN A 603 -21.52 -40.21 84.41
C GLN A 603 -21.26 -38.70 84.33
N LEU A 604 -21.10 -38.02 85.48
CA LEU A 604 -20.72 -36.60 85.54
C LEU A 604 -19.29 -36.37 85.00
N GLU A 605 -18.33 -37.20 85.41
CA GLU A 605 -16.96 -37.17 84.88
C GLU A 605 -16.94 -37.41 83.37
N LYS A 606 -17.71 -38.40 82.89
CA LYS A 606 -17.86 -38.67 81.46
C LYS A 606 -18.43 -37.47 80.70
N HIS A 607 -19.42 -36.78 81.26
CA HIS A 607 -19.98 -35.57 80.64
C HIS A 607 -18.92 -34.45 80.51
N LEU A 608 -18.19 -34.13 81.58
CA LEU A 608 -17.14 -33.11 81.58
C LEU A 608 -15.99 -33.47 80.61
N LYS A 609 -15.59 -34.75 80.60
CA LYS A 609 -14.57 -35.26 79.68
C LYS A 609 -15.04 -35.16 78.22
N THR A 610 -16.31 -35.43 77.96
CA THR A 610 -16.89 -35.31 76.60
C THR A 610 -16.88 -33.86 76.12
N LEU A 611 -17.27 -32.92 76.98
CA LEU A 611 -17.19 -31.47 76.69
C LEU A 611 -15.75 -31.04 76.41
N GLN A 612 -14.79 -31.46 77.24
CA GLN A 612 -13.37 -31.16 77.03
C GLN A 612 -12.86 -31.69 75.69
N ILE A 613 -13.20 -32.95 75.35
CA ILE A 613 -12.79 -33.57 74.08
C ILE A 613 -13.40 -32.81 72.89
N ALA A 614 -14.69 -32.48 72.96
CA ALA A 614 -15.37 -31.74 71.89
C ALA A 614 -14.73 -30.35 71.66
N LEU A 615 -14.46 -29.60 72.74
CA LEU A 615 -13.82 -28.29 72.63
C LEU A 615 -12.40 -28.38 72.06
N LYS A 616 -11.60 -29.37 72.48
CA LYS A 616 -10.27 -29.63 71.91
C LYS A 616 -10.35 -30.01 70.43
N ALA A 617 -11.30 -30.86 70.04
CA ALA A 617 -11.50 -31.26 68.66
C ALA A 617 -11.87 -30.06 67.77
N ILE A 618 -12.73 -29.16 68.26
CA ILE A 618 -13.07 -27.92 67.53
C ILE A 618 -11.84 -27.06 67.32
N SER A 619 -11.03 -26.85 68.37
CA SER A 619 -9.77 -26.10 68.29
C SER A 619 -8.77 -26.73 67.32
N ASN A 620 -8.57 -28.05 67.38
CA ASN A 620 -7.68 -28.78 66.48
C ASN A 620 -8.14 -28.69 65.02
N ASN A 621 -9.44 -28.89 64.76
CA ASN A 621 -10.01 -28.82 63.42
C ASN A 621 -9.91 -27.40 62.85
N ALA A 622 -10.10 -26.39 63.70
CA ALA A 622 -10.00 -25.00 63.29
C ALA A 622 -8.54 -24.51 63.14
N LYS A 623 -7.60 -25.21 63.78
CA LYS A 623 -6.21 -24.76 63.99
C LYS A 623 -6.13 -23.40 64.70
N ILE A 624 -7.10 -23.10 65.57
CA ILE A 624 -7.14 -21.86 66.37
C ILE A 624 -6.99 -22.23 67.85
N PRO A 625 -6.06 -21.60 68.60
CA PRO A 625 -5.94 -21.74 70.04
C PRO A 625 -7.28 -21.59 70.77
N LEU A 626 -7.48 -22.37 71.83
CA LEU A 626 -8.68 -22.34 72.64
C LEU A 626 -8.34 -21.96 74.08
N GLU A 627 -9.13 -21.05 74.64
CA GLU A 627 -9.15 -20.73 76.06
C GLU A 627 -10.54 -20.90 76.65
N VAL A 628 -10.59 -21.54 77.81
CA VAL A 628 -11.83 -21.78 78.56
C VAL A 628 -11.80 -20.99 79.86
N TYR A 629 -12.87 -20.25 80.10
CA TYR A 629 -13.04 -19.36 81.24
C TYR A 629 -14.22 -19.82 82.11
N ASN A 630 -14.09 -19.64 83.42
CA ASN A 630 -15.20 -19.83 84.34
C ASN A 630 -16.19 -18.64 84.28
N PRO A 631 -17.32 -18.70 85.00
CA PRO A 631 -18.31 -17.63 84.99
C PRO A 631 -17.78 -16.30 85.55
N GLN A 632 -16.71 -16.31 86.34
CA GLN A 632 -16.04 -15.13 86.91
C GLN A 632 -14.99 -14.53 85.95
N GLY A 633 -14.77 -15.13 84.78
CA GLY A 633 -13.76 -14.66 83.81
C GLY A 633 -12.34 -15.11 84.12
N LEU A 634 -12.13 -16.07 85.03
CA LEU A 634 -10.82 -16.68 85.26
C LEU A 634 -10.60 -17.83 84.29
N LYS A 635 -9.43 -17.85 83.66
CA LYS A 635 -9.00 -18.92 82.76
C LYS A 635 -8.84 -20.23 83.54
N VAL A 636 -9.54 -21.27 83.10
CA VAL A 636 -9.55 -22.60 83.73
C VAL A 636 -8.95 -23.68 82.85
N ALA A 637 -8.86 -23.47 81.54
CA ALA A 637 -8.14 -24.35 80.63
C ALA A 637 -7.65 -23.60 79.39
N ALA A 638 -6.63 -24.15 78.74
CA ALA A 638 -6.16 -23.74 77.43
C ALA A 638 -5.86 -24.98 76.59
N HIS A 639 -5.91 -24.83 75.28
CA HIS A 639 -5.49 -25.84 74.33
C HIS A 639 -4.85 -25.18 73.11
N ILE A 640 -3.69 -25.69 72.70
CA ILE A 640 -3.00 -25.24 71.49
C ILE A 640 -3.17 -26.36 70.44
N PRO A 641 -3.69 -26.07 69.25
CA PRO A 641 -3.84 -27.04 68.18
C PRO A 641 -2.50 -27.72 67.84
N ASN A 642 -2.51 -29.05 67.74
CA ASN A 642 -1.34 -29.87 67.38
C ASN A 642 -0.14 -29.80 68.35
N SER A 643 -0.33 -29.37 69.61
CA SER A 643 0.68 -29.46 70.68
C SER A 643 0.71 -30.81 71.38
#